data_AF-A0AAV4CU53-F1
#
_entry.id   AF-A0AAV4CU53-F1
#
_cell.length_a   1.000
_cell.length_b   1.000
_cell.length_c   1.000
_cell.angle_alpha   90.00
_cell.angle_beta   90.00
_cell.angle_gamma   90.00
#
_symmetry.space_group_name_H-M   'P 1'
#
loop_
_entity.id
_entity.type
_entity.pdbx_description
1 polymer ?
#
loop_
_entity_poly.entity_id
_entity_poly.type
_entity_poly.pdbx_seq_one_letter_code
_entity_poly.pdbx_strand_id
1 'polypeptide(L)'
;MTNPEEGKPNGAENEKSEFDNSTAIDMDPDESRTQLINGGAGGDDHPEKFQTVIRDPGASSSDGESFNGLGKDEVLQYANDPFWVKLRWVMFILFWVGWLAMLITAIAIIVLAPRCPHRPDLKWYHTDNIYQVYGKSFKDSNDNGIGDFEGLKDKMDYITDDDDLNTKALWLSLIYQADKGSSGMGVIDHKALDPDFIDDPDKFRSWVKKLRKEGKKVILDLIPNQTSKKHPWFVKSVKEEGDYKDYYVWASGDASNPPNNWKMVNSSESAWTYDPTRKQCYLHQFSSEYPDLNLNNSKVLEEMKDIMKYWFDAGVSGFNVRGLEYLVENPDFADDDENCTQTRNYMGTLHVLEELRKVAEDYSDKPGRERVLFATVQHANRAQIEAYWGTEDNERLHIVSPFMSSLSATCDAVCVKQMIENVISEETEEEQWLGLQVGDSDSARIATRLETGDGKYKDRLLTTHALQLLLPGTPFVYYGDEFGQRDGESSVGMDKYRAPMQWDKTENAGFTGKGVKPWTDLSEYYMEDNVEAGKVLFKDVMTPFQAYQKLTKLRHEESFQFGKTKMCTVGSDVLMFSRHASRFPYFITLVNMGDKDVTVSPSDLKCLETKDETIVRFHAQNKNVGDMVDLEDFGVHLEQYDVIVLEFAADD
;
A
#
# COMPACT_ATOMS: atom_id res chain seq x y z
N MET A 1 -26.89 -11.72 46.00
CA MET A 1 -27.73 -12.82 46.53
C MET A 1 -28.58 -13.30 45.36
N THR A 2 -28.53 -14.51 44.83
CA THR A 2 -27.91 -15.80 45.16
C THR A 2 -27.97 -16.63 43.87
N ASN A 3 -26.92 -17.40 43.60
CA ASN A 3 -26.91 -18.51 42.63
C ASN A 3 -27.91 -19.60 43.06
N PRO A 4 -28.34 -20.51 42.16
CA PRO A 4 -27.72 -21.83 42.26
C PRO A 4 -27.47 -22.61 40.95
N GLU A 5 -26.52 -23.50 41.14
CA GLU A 5 -25.85 -24.55 40.37
C GLU A 5 -26.66 -25.61 39.58
N GLU A 6 -25.96 -26.10 38.56
CA GLU A 6 -25.69 -27.50 38.14
C GLU A 6 -26.74 -28.45 37.54
N GLY A 7 -26.32 -29.07 36.42
CA GLY A 7 -26.84 -30.33 35.90
C GLY A 7 -26.35 -30.69 34.49
N LYS A 8 -25.20 -31.35 34.36
CA LYS A 8 -24.85 -32.24 33.21
C LYS A 8 -25.21 -33.69 33.63
N PRO A 9 -25.58 -34.61 32.71
CA PRO A 9 -24.55 -35.50 32.12
C PRO A 9 -24.85 -36.13 30.73
N ASN A 10 -23.76 -36.65 30.11
CA ASN A 10 -23.61 -37.76 29.15
C ASN A 10 -24.32 -37.67 27.77
N GLY A 11 -23.80 -38.16 26.65
CA GLY A 11 -22.68 -39.05 26.33
C GLY A 11 -22.73 -39.34 24.81
N ALA A 12 -21.58 -39.71 24.25
CA ALA A 12 -21.32 -39.87 22.81
C ALA A 12 -22.01 -41.09 22.17
N GLU A 13 -22.31 -40.99 20.86
CA GLU A 13 -22.32 -42.12 19.93
C GLU A 13 -21.68 -41.72 18.59
N ASN A 14 -20.87 -42.64 18.07
CA ASN A 14 -20.07 -42.62 16.84
C ASN A 14 -20.89 -43.10 15.64
N GLU A 15 -20.60 -42.58 14.44
CA GLU A 15 -20.61 -43.33 13.17
C GLU A 15 -19.79 -42.54 12.12
N LYS A 16 -18.53 -42.92 11.89
CA LYS A 16 -18.02 -43.71 10.75
C LYS A 16 -18.40 -43.15 9.36
N SER A 17 -17.42 -42.54 8.69
CA SER A 17 -17.36 -42.50 7.22
C SER A 17 -16.11 -43.23 6.75
N GLU A 18 -16.34 -44.21 5.89
CA GLU A 18 -15.33 -44.97 5.15
C GLU A 18 -14.69 -44.07 4.09
N PHE A 19 -13.36 -44.12 3.94
CA PHE A 19 -12.68 -43.67 2.74
C PHE A 19 -11.70 -44.75 2.28
N ASP A 20 -11.84 -45.05 1.00
CA ASP A 20 -11.25 -46.14 0.25
C ASP A 20 -9.77 -45.90 -0.05
N ASN A 21 -9.05 -47.00 -0.21
CA ASN A 21 -7.59 -47.08 -0.21
C ASN A 21 -7.08 -47.43 -1.61
N SER A 22 -6.19 -46.64 -2.21
CA SER A 22 -5.23 -47.17 -3.21
C SER A 22 -4.02 -46.27 -3.48
N THR A 23 -2.85 -46.94 -3.44
CA THR A 23 -1.54 -46.63 -4.09
C THR A 23 -0.78 -45.39 -3.61
N ALA A 24 0.27 -45.45 -2.76
CA ALA A 24 1.58 -46.13 -2.81
C ALA A 24 2.74 -45.20 -3.29
N ILE A 25 3.62 -44.86 -2.33
CA ILE A 25 5.12 -44.82 -2.35
C ILE A 25 5.74 -43.86 -3.40
N ASP A 26 6.63 -42.89 -3.12
CA ASP A 26 7.81 -42.80 -2.23
C ASP A 26 8.20 -41.31 -2.16
N MET A 27 8.59 -40.76 -1.01
CA MET A 27 9.48 -39.59 -0.95
C MET A 27 10.27 -39.57 0.38
N ASP A 28 11.58 -39.71 0.22
CA ASP A 28 12.67 -39.49 1.17
C ASP A 28 12.76 -37.99 1.55
N PRO A 29 12.82 -37.61 2.84
CA PRO A 29 13.09 -36.23 3.23
C PRO A 29 14.43 -36.11 3.96
N ASP A 30 15.35 -35.34 3.39
CA ASP A 30 16.48 -34.80 4.15
C ASP A 30 16.52 -33.26 4.06
N GLU A 31 16.97 -32.71 5.18
CA GLU A 31 17.45 -31.36 5.45
C GLU A 31 16.48 -30.19 5.75
N SER A 32 16.58 -29.82 7.03
CA SER A 32 16.72 -28.44 7.56
C SER A 32 15.48 -27.76 8.14
N ARG A 33 15.19 -28.11 9.41
CA ARG A 33 14.60 -27.16 10.38
C ARG A 33 15.33 -27.20 11.72
N THR A 34 16.11 -26.14 11.92
CA THR A 34 16.35 -25.34 13.13
C THR A 34 16.04 -25.99 14.48
N GLN A 35 17.13 -26.19 15.26
CA GLN A 35 17.12 -26.57 16.66
C GLN A 35 16.45 -25.49 17.54
N LEU A 36 15.49 -25.91 18.35
CA LEU A 36 15.12 -25.27 19.61
C LEU A 36 15.43 -26.26 20.74
N ILE A 37 16.42 -25.93 21.55
CA ILE A 37 16.82 -26.68 22.74
C ILE A 37 16.00 -26.16 23.92
N ASN A 38 15.18 -27.01 24.55
CA ASN A 38 15.10 -27.06 26.01
C ASN A 38 14.38 -28.30 26.54
N GLY A 39 15.10 -29.07 27.37
CA GLY A 39 14.65 -29.48 28.70
C GLY A 39 13.67 -30.64 28.86
N GLY A 40 14.19 -31.81 29.24
CA GLY A 40 13.72 -32.48 30.46
C GLY A 40 12.87 -33.76 30.35
N ALA A 41 13.56 -34.88 30.60
CA ALA A 41 13.18 -36.03 31.45
C ALA A 41 12.13 -37.07 30.98
N GLY A 42 12.59 -38.34 30.92
CA GLY A 42 12.01 -39.40 31.75
C GLY A 42 11.65 -40.75 31.11
N GLY A 43 12.54 -41.75 31.30
CA GLY A 43 12.26 -43.20 31.44
C GLY A 43 11.96 -44.00 30.17
N ASP A 44 12.20 -45.30 30.05
CA ASP A 44 12.94 -46.33 30.79
C ASP A 44 12.96 -47.53 29.81
N ASP A 45 14.09 -48.22 29.64
CA ASP A 45 14.11 -49.65 29.29
C ASP A 45 15.53 -50.22 29.42
N HIS A 46 15.70 -51.24 30.27
CA HIS A 46 16.92 -52.03 30.46
C HIS A 46 16.85 -53.35 29.68
N PRO A 47 18.00 -53.89 29.21
CA PRO A 47 18.11 -55.33 28.98
C PRO A 47 19.19 -56.00 29.86
N GLU A 48 18.94 -57.30 30.09
CA GLU A 48 19.49 -58.21 31.08
C GLU A 48 20.88 -58.84 30.77
N LYS A 49 21.58 -59.15 31.89
CA LYS A 49 22.35 -60.38 32.25
C LYS A 49 23.64 -60.76 31.48
N PHE A 50 24.77 -60.69 32.20
CA PHE A 50 25.99 -61.46 31.93
C PHE A 50 26.14 -62.63 32.91
N GLN A 51 26.31 -63.84 32.35
CA GLN A 51 26.72 -65.06 33.05
C GLN A 51 28.23 -65.04 33.37
N THR A 52 28.59 -65.34 34.62
CA THR A 52 29.96 -65.54 35.08
C THR A 52 30.47 -66.94 34.75
N VAL A 53 31.50 -67.04 33.91
CA VAL A 53 32.26 -68.28 33.67
C VAL A 53 33.32 -68.42 34.76
N ILE A 54 33.27 -69.52 35.51
CA ILE A 54 34.29 -69.92 36.49
C ILE A 54 35.51 -70.42 35.73
N ARG A 55 36.70 -69.86 36.00
CA ARG A 55 37.99 -70.35 35.47
C ARG A 55 38.89 -70.75 36.65
N ASP A 56 39.21 -72.04 36.72
CA ASP A 56 40.13 -72.63 37.70
C ASP A 56 41.60 -72.24 37.40
N PRO A 57 42.50 -72.32 38.40
CA PRO A 57 43.72 -71.51 38.48
C PRO A 57 44.91 -72.14 37.75
N GLY A 58 45.51 -71.36 36.86
CA GLY A 58 46.77 -71.75 36.23
C GLY A 58 47.15 -70.88 35.04
N ALA A 59 47.61 -69.65 35.31
CA ALA A 59 48.65 -68.95 34.55
C ALA A 59 48.70 -67.48 34.99
N SER A 60 49.92 -67.01 35.17
CA SER A 60 50.32 -65.67 35.60
C SER A 60 50.02 -64.57 34.59
N SER A 61 49.89 -63.36 35.15
CA SER A 61 50.40 -62.04 34.73
C SER A 61 49.44 -61.01 34.09
N SER A 62 49.38 -59.89 34.84
CA SER A 62 49.36 -58.46 34.49
C SER A 62 48.06 -57.78 34.01
N ASP A 63 47.57 -56.94 34.92
CA ASP A 63 47.11 -55.55 34.80
C ASP A 63 46.00 -55.17 33.81
N GLY A 64 44.86 -54.84 34.41
CA GLY A 64 43.74 -54.11 33.83
C GLY A 64 42.66 -53.89 34.88
N GLU A 65 42.79 -52.89 35.75
CA GLU A 65 41.74 -52.49 36.70
C GLU A 65 40.52 -51.98 35.92
N SER A 66 39.53 -52.85 35.76
CA SER A 66 38.17 -52.50 35.38
C SER A 66 37.48 -51.87 36.60
N PHE A 67 37.15 -50.58 36.52
CA PHE A 67 36.40 -49.88 37.57
C PHE A 67 34.95 -50.40 37.58
N ASN A 68 34.68 -51.40 38.41
CA ASN A 68 33.33 -51.88 38.69
C ASN A 68 32.63 -50.86 39.59
N GLY A 69 31.45 -50.38 39.20
CA GLY A 69 30.62 -49.53 40.07
C GLY A 69 30.33 -50.24 41.40
N LEU A 70 30.43 -49.49 42.51
CA LEU A 70 30.14 -50.00 43.85
C LEU A 70 28.68 -50.48 43.95
N GLY A 71 28.44 -51.63 44.60
CA GLY A 71 27.09 -52.09 44.92
C GLY A 71 26.40 -51.17 45.93
N LYS A 72 25.06 -51.19 46.03
CA LYS A 72 24.28 -50.34 46.95
C LYS A 72 24.82 -50.39 48.39
N ASP A 73 25.13 -51.58 48.89
CA ASP A 73 25.59 -51.79 50.27
C ASP A 73 27.02 -51.26 50.49
N GLU A 74 27.87 -51.29 49.46
CA GLU A 74 29.23 -50.73 49.51
C GLU A 74 29.19 -49.20 49.41
N VAL A 75 28.33 -48.63 48.55
CA VAL A 75 28.11 -47.18 48.50
C VAL A 75 27.57 -46.65 49.82
N LEU A 76 26.67 -47.37 50.48
CA LEU A 76 26.09 -46.95 51.77
C LEU A 76 27.14 -46.86 52.90
N GLN A 77 28.26 -47.61 52.81
CA GLN A 77 29.37 -47.50 53.77
C GLN A 77 30.09 -46.15 53.65
N TYR A 78 30.22 -45.61 52.44
CA TYR A 78 30.88 -44.31 52.17
C TYR A 78 29.89 -43.14 52.06
N ALA A 79 28.60 -43.41 51.88
CA ALA A 79 27.55 -42.39 51.69
C ALA A 79 27.37 -41.47 52.90
N ASN A 80 27.69 -41.97 54.10
CA ASN A 80 27.63 -41.22 55.35
C ASN A 80 28.98 -40.61 55.77
N ASP A 81 30.02 -40.70 54.92
CA ASP A 81 31.28 -40.02 55.18
C ASP A 81 31.02 -38.50 55.32
N PRO A 82 31.50 -37.86 56.39
CA PRO A 82 31.31 -36.44 56.62
C PRO A 82 31.71 -35.54 55.45
N PHE A 83 32.71 -35.94 54.65
CA PHE A 83 33.13 -35.21 53.46
C PHE A 83 32.06 -35.24 52.36
N TRP A 84 31.60 -36.44 51.97
CA TRP A 84 30.62 -36.60 50.88
C TRP A 84 29.25 -36.03 51.23
N VAL A 85 28.85 -36.11 52.50
CA VAL A 85 27.61 -35.48 53.00
C VAL A 85 27.71 -33.96 52.90
N LYS A 86 28.81 -33.35 53.37
CA LYS A 86 29.02 -31.91 53.26
C LYS A 86 29.06 -31.46 51.81
N LEU A 87 29.77 -32.17 50.94
CA LEU A 87 29.87 -31.83 49.52
C LEU A 87 28.49 -31.88 48.83
N ARG A 88 27.67 -32.91 49.09
CA ARG A 88 26.32 -33.03 48.52
C ARG A 88 25.42 -31.89 48.96
N TRP A 89 25.43 -31.53 50.25
CA TRP A 89 24.65 -30.41 50.77
C TRP A 89 25.14 -29.07 50.22
N VAL A 90 26.46 -28.87 50.10
CA VAL A 90 27.03 -27.67 49.47
C VAL A 90 26.58 -27.56 48.01
N MET A 91 26.69 -28.63 47.23
CA MET A 91 26.25 -28.64 45.83
C MET A 91 24.74 -28.44 45.69
N PHE A 92 23.93 -29.03 46.57
CA PHE A 92 22.47 -28.85 46.58
C PHE A 92 22.08 -27.41 46.93
N ILE A 93 22.71 -26.81 47.93
CA ILE A 93 22.47 -25.41 48.29
C ILE A 93 22.93 -24.48 47.15
N LEU A 94 24.11 -24.70 46.57
CA LEU A 94 24.61 -23.92 45.44
C LEU A 94 23.69 -24.01 44.22
N PHE A 95 23.11 -25.19 43.94
CA PHE A 95 22.13 -25.35 42.88
C PHE A 95 20.91 -24.47 43.11
N TRP A 96 20.30 -24.49 44.30
CA TRP A 96 19.12 -23.67 44.59
C TRP A 96 19.42 -22.18 44.67
N VAL A 97 20.58 -21.80 45.19
CA VAL A 97 21.05 -20.39 45.18
C VAL A 97 21.27 -19.92 43.76
N GLY A 98 21.92 -20.72 42.92
CA GLY A 98 22.13 -20.43 41.49
C GLY A 98 20.81 -20.32 40.73
N TRP A 99 19.88 -21.24 40.96
CA TRP A 99 18.55 -21.20 40.38
C TRP A 99 17.77 -19.93 40.78
N LEU A 100 17.79 -19.59 42.07
CA LEU A 100 17.11 -18.39 42.58
C LEU A 100 17.77 -17.11 42.03
N ALA A 101 19.11 -17.09 41.93
CA ALA A 101 19.84 -15.99 41.32
C ALA A 101 19.48 -15.82 39.84
N MET A 102 19.39 -16.91 39.07
CA MET A 102 18.93 -16.87 37.68
C MET A 102 17.49 -16.35 37.56
N LEU A 103 16.58 -16.80 38.44
CA LEU A 103 15.19 -16.33 38.46
C LEU A 103 15.10 -14.83 38.78
N ILE A 104 15.79 -14.37 39.83
CA ILE A 104 15.84 -12.95 40.21
C ILE A 104 16.44 -12.13 39.05
N THR A 105 17.50 -12.63 38.40
CA THR A 105 18.12 -11.97 37.25
C THR A 105 17.16 -11.89 36.07
N ALA A 106 16.43 -12.97 35.74
CA ALA A 106 15.43 -12.97 34.67
C ALA A 106 14.31 -11.96 34.96
N ILE A 107 13.79 -11.92 36.19
CA ILE A 107 12.78 -10.94 36.61
C ILE A 107 13.35 -9.51 36.52
N ALA A 108 14.58 -9.29 37.02
CA ALA A 108 15.23 -8.00 36.95
C ALA A 108 15.42 -7.54 35.51
N ILE A 109 15.82 -8.44 34.59
CA ILE A 109 15.91 -8.13 33.16
C ILE A 109 14.54 -7.74 32.61
N ILE A 110 13.46 -8.48 32.92
CA ILE A 110 12.12 -8.16 32.42
C ILE A 110 11.61 -6.81 32.95
N VAL A 111 11.90 -6.48 34.21
CA VAL A 111 11.43 -5.24 34.86
C VAL A 111 12.28 -4.02 34.47
N LEU A 112 13.58 -4.21 34.32
CA LEU A 112 14.54 -3.13 34.01
C LEU A 112 14.77 -2.96 32.51
N ALA A 113 14.44 -3.96 31.68
CA ALA A 113 14.51 -3.81 30.24
C ALA A 113 13.57 -2.68 29.82
N PRO A 114 14.06 -1.68 29.07
CA PRO A 114 13.18 -0.67 28.51
C PRO A 114 12.13 -1.37 27.65
N ARG A 115 10.86 -0.96 27.81
CA ARG A 115 9.79 -1.44 26.92
C ARG A 115 10.23 -1.16 25.48
N CYS A 116 10.08 -2.13 24.58
CA CYS A 116 10.28 -1.88 23.17
C CYS A 116 9.48 -0.64 22.75
N PRO A 117 10.02 0.19 21.83
CA PRO A 117 9.25 1.28 21.25
C PRO A 117 7.91 0.74 20.76
N HIS A 118 6.82 1.42 21.10
CA HIS A 118 5.50 1.00 20.63
C HIS A 118 5.44 1.21 19.12
N ARG A 119 5.27 0.13 18.37
CA ARG A 119 4.94 0.18 16.95
C ARG A 119 3.42 0.08 16.83
N PRO A 120 2.73 1.05 16.20
CA PRO A 120 1.31 0.91 15.93
C PRO A 120 1.08 -0.31 15.03
N ASP A 121 -0.13 -0.87 15.06
CA ASP A 121 -0.52 -1.98 14.19
C ASP A 121 -0.75 -1.47 12.76
N LEU A 122 0.35 -1.23 12.05
CA LEU A 122 0.31 -0.73 10.69
C LEU A 122 -0.16 -1.79 9.71
N LYS A 123 -1.11 -1.40 8.87
CA LYS A 123 -1.57 -2.23 7.76
C LYS A 123 -0.61 -2.05 6.59
N TRP A 124 -0.60 -3.02 5.66
CA TRP A 124 0.31 -2.98 4.51
C TRP A 124 0.20 -1.69 3.69
N TYR A 125 -1.01 -1.10 3.62
CA TYR A 125 -1.26 0.13 2.86
C TYR A 125 -0.81 1.40 3.59
N HIS A 126 -0.41 1.33 4.86
CA HIS A 126 0.30 2.41 5.55
C HIS A 126 1.79 2.40 5.19
N THR A 127 2.33 1.21 4.87
CA THR A 127 3.77 1.00 4.84
C THR A 127 4.39 0.94 3.45
N ASP A 128 3.65 0.38 2.49
CA ASP A 128 4.08 0.28 1.10
C ASP A 128 3.62 1.50 0.28
N ASN A 129 4.34 1.78 -0.81
CA ASN A 129 3.85 2.67 -1.87
C ASN A 129 2.80 1.93 -2.72
N ILE A 130 1.90 2.66 -3.35
CA ILE A 130 0.95 2.11 -4.34
C ILE A 130 1.37 2.58 -5.73
N TYR A 131 1.75 1.64 -6.60
CA TYR A 131 2.14 1.94 -7.98
C TYR A 131 0.96 1.73 -8.93
N GLN A 132 0.47 2.81 -9.54
CA GLN A 132 -0.66 2.81 -10.44
C GLN A 132 -0.21 2.56 -11.89
N VAL A 133 -0.80 1.56 -12.52
CA VAL A 133 -0.52 1.16 -13.90
C VAL A 133 -1.80 1.23 -14.74
N TYR A 134 -1.70 1.91 -15.88
CA TYR A 134 -2.71 1.86 -16.92
C TYR A 134 -2.39 0.72 -17.90
N GLY A 135 -3.12 -0.39 -17.82
CA GLY A 135 -2.76 -1.66 -18.49
C GLY A 135 -2.44 -1.53 -19.98
N LYS A 136 -3.25 -0.76 -20.73
CA LYS A 136 -3.09 -0.54 -22.16
C LYS A 136 -1.79 0.18 -22.55
N SER A 137 -1.11 0.80 -21.60
CA SER A 137 0.07 1.63 -21.86
C SER A 137 1.34 1.16 -21.18
N PHE A 138 1.29 0.05 -20.45
CA PHE A 138 2.45 -0.38 -19.66
C PHE A 138 3.47 -1.17 -20.48
N LYS A 139 3.06 -2.26 -21.12
CA LYS A 139 3.93 -3.04 -22.00
C LYS A 139 3.09 -3.91 -22.95
N ASP A 140 3.34 -3.79 -24.25
CA ASP A 140 2.82 -4.70 -25.26
C ASP A 140 3.80 -5.87 -25.44
N SER A 141 3.28 -7.10 -25.34
CA SER A 141 4.05 -8.34 -25.49
C SER A 141 3.80 -9.07 -26.81
N ASN A 142 2.78 -8.66 -27.57
CA ASN A 142 2.32 -9.35 -28.78
C ASN A 142 2.35 -8.48 -30.05
N ASP A 143 2.88 -7.26 -29.95
CA ASP A 143 3.13 -6.34 -31.05
C ASP A 143 1.85 -5.88 -31.78
N ASN A 144 0.75 -5.67 -31.02
CA ASN A 144 -0.51 -5.13 -31.54
C ASN A 144 -0.72 -3.63 -31.26
N GLY A 145 0.22 -2.99 -30.54
CA GLY A 145 0.21 -1.59 -30.16
C GLY A 145 -0.52 -1.28 -28.84
N ILE A 146 -1.02 -2.30 -28.12
CA ILE A 146 -1.78 -2.17 -26.88
C ILE A 146 -1.11 -3.02 -25.80
N GLY A 147 -0.92 -2.43 -24.61
CA GLY A 147 -0.36 -3.14 -23.47
C GLY A 147 -1.29 -4.22 -22.95
N ASP A 148 -0.71 -5.37 -22.59
CA ASP A 148 -1.45 -6.58 -22.25
C ASP A 148 -0.97 -7.21 -20.93
N PHE A 149 -1.68 -8.24 -20.49
CA PHE A 149 -1.40 -8.92 -19.22
C PHE A 149 -0.04 -9.65 -19.18
N GLU A 150 0.45 -10.18 -20.30
CA GLU A 150 1.75 -10.83 -20.33
C GLU A 150 2.88 -9.79 -20.27
N GLY A 151 2.72 -8.66 -20.97
CA GLY A 151 3.63 -7.52 -20.85
C GLY A 151 3.70 -6.95 -19.44
N LEU A 152 2.55 -6.85 -18.74
CA LEU A 152 2.52 -6.50 -17.32
C LEU A 152 3.33 -7.50 -16.47
N LYS A 153 3.12 -8.80 -16.68
CA LYS A 153 3.84 -9.85 -15.94
C LYS A 153 5.34 -9.79 -16.15
N ASP A 154 5.79 -9.54 -17.38
CA ASP A 154 7.20 -9.42 -17.73
C ASP A 154 7.88 -8.23 -17.03
N LYS A 155 7.10 -7.24 -16.58
CA LYS A 155 7.57 -6.04 -15.91
C LYS A 155 7.30 -6.02 -14.40
N MET A 156 6.80 -7.12 -13.83
CA MET A 156 6.60 -7.20 -12.38
C MET A 156 7.90 -7.13 -11.59
N ASP A 157 9.00 -7.64 -12.13
CA ASP A 157 10.30 -7.55 -11.46
C ASP A 157 10.74 -6.09 -11.33
N TYR A 158 10.56 -5.26 -12.38
CA TYR A 158 10.81 -3.81 -12.31
C TYR A 158 10.03 -3.12 -11.17
N ILE A 159 8.78 -3.53 -10.93
CA ILE A 159 7.95 -2.94 -9.86
C ILE A 159 8.42 -3.40 -8.46
N THR A 160 8.86 -4.65 -8.35
CA THR A 160 9.07 -5.29 -7.03
C THR A 160 10.52 -5.41 -6.60
N ASP A 161 11.48 -5.23 -7.51
CA ASP A 161 12.91 -5.30 -7.21
C ASP A 161 13.34 -4.13 -6.32
N ASP A 162 14.15 -4.44 -5.29
CA ASP A 162 14.69 -3.50 -4.32
C ASP A 162 15.60 -2.45 -4.97
N ASP A 163 16.21 -2.80 -6.11
CA ASP A 163 17.08 -1.93 -6.91
C ASP A 163 16.34 -1.26 -8.07
N ASP A 164 15.01 -1.40 -8.16
CA ASP A 164 14.13 -0.62 -9.01
C ASP A 164 13.08 0.12 -8.17
N LEU A 165 11.79 -0.26 -8.20
CA LEU A 165 10.76 0.53 -7.53
C LEU A 165 10.48 0.13 -6.08
N ASN A 166 10.99 -1.02 -5.61
CA ASN A 166 10.73 -1.57 -4.26
C ASN A 166 9.27 -1.40 -3.83
N THR A 167 8.32 -1.75 -4.70
CA THR A 167 6.89 -1.56 -4.46
C THR A 167 6.15 -2.89 -4.51
N LYS A 168 5.37 -3.18 -3.47
CA LYS A 168 4.62 -4.44 -3.33
C LYS A 168 3.15 -4.32 -3.70
N ALA A 169 2.63 -3.09 -3.84
CA ALA A 169 1.23 -2.84 -4.16
C ALA A 169 1.07 -2.26 -5.56
N LEU A 170 0.41 -3.03 -6.43
CA LEU A 170 0.08 -2.68 -7.80
C LEU A 170 -1.40 -2.28 -7.88
N TRP A 171 -1.68 -1.07 -8.35
CA TRP A 171 -3.03 -0.64 -8.70
C TRP A 171 -3.21 -0.69 -10.22
N LEU A 172 -4.10 -1.56 -10.69
CA LEU A 172 -4.44 -1.68 -12.10
C LEU A 172 -5.70 -0.87 -12.41
N SER A 173 -5.53 0.15 -13.25
CA SER A 173 -6.62 1.04 -13.63
C SER A 173 -7.35 0.58 -14.89
N LEU A 174 -8.68 0.65 -14.84
CA LEU A 174 -9.61 0.50 -15.97
C LEU A 174 -9.39 -0.75 -16.86
N ILE A 175 -9.22 -1.93 -16.24
CA ILE A 175 -9.00 -3.20 -16.96
C ILE A 175 -10.28 -4.01 -17.26
N TYR A 176 -11.45 -3.48 -16.92
CA TYR A 176 -12.73 -4.17 -17.14
C TYR A 176 -13.15 -4.17 -18.60
N GLN A 177 -14.04 -5.08 -18.97
CA GLN A 177 -14.68 -5.04 -20.27
C GLN A 177 -15.50 -3.75 -20.41
N ALA A 178 -15.08 -2.87 -21.31
CA ALA A 178 -15.69 -1.58 -21.56
C ALA A 178 -16.02 -1.37 -23.04
N ASP A 179 -16.70 -0.27 -23.36
CA ASP A 179 -16.94 0.13 -24.74
C ASP A 179 -15.62 0.23 -25.54
N LYS A 180 -15.60 -0.37 -26.74
CA LYS A 180 -14.45 -0.27 -27.64
C LYS A 180 -14.16 1.20 -27.98
N GLY A 181 -12.90 1.60 -27.84
CA GLY A 181 -12.47 2.98 -28.07
C GLY A 181 -12.91 3.98 -27.00
N SER A 182 -13.49 3.51 -25.88
CA SER A 182 -13.74 4.35 -24.71
C SER A 182 -12.50 4.47 -23.83
N SER A 183 -12.53 5.44 -22.91
CA SER A 183 -11.52 5.65 -21.88
C SER A 183 -11.45 4.54 -20.82
N GLY A 184 -12.25 3.47 -20.93
CA GLY A 184 -12.38 2.39 -19.92
C GLY A 184 -13.43 2.66 -18.84
N MET A 185 -14.03 3.86 -18.81
CA MET A 185 -15.05 4.25 -17.83
C MET A 185 -16.46 3.74 -18.16
N GLY A 186 -16.74 3.44 -19.43
CA GLY A 186 -18.01 2.85 -19.88
C GLY A 186 -18.01 1.34 -19.73
N VAL A 187 -18.08 0.83 -18.50
CA VAL A 187 -18.01 -0.61 -18.22
C VAL A 187 -19.28 -1.32 -18.73
N ILE A 188 -19.08 -2.43 -19.46
CA ILE A 188 -20.13 -3.32 -19.97
C ILE A 188 -20.31 -4.54 -19.06
N ASP A 189 -19.25 -4.98 -18.39
CA ASP A 189 -19.28 -6.04 -17.38
C ASP A 189 -18.15 -5.85 -16.36
N HIS A 190 -18.50 -5.56 -15.10
CA HIS A 190 -17.54 -5.33 -14.01
C HIS A 190 -16.84 -6.60 -13.50
N LYS A 191 -17.27 -7.79 -13.93
CA LYS A 191 -16.67 -9.09 -13.56
C LYS A 191 -15.86 -9.70 -14.71
N ALA A 192 -15.94 -9.11 -15.90
CA ALA A 192 -15.09 -9.44 -17.05
C ALA A 192 -13.95 -8.44 -17.23
N LEU A 193 -12.89 -8.86 -17.91
CA LEU A 193 -11.73 -8.04 -18.23
C LEU A 193 -11.76 -7.65 -19.72
N ASP A 194 -11.09 -6.54 -20.06
CA ASP A 194 -10.94 -6.11 -21.45
C ASP A 194 -10.19 -7.21 -22.24
N PRO A 195 -10.78 -7.77 -23.33
CA PRO A 195 -10.13 -8.78 -24.14
C PRO A 195 -8.79 -8.34 -24.74
N ASP A 196 -8.59 -7.04 -24.98
CA ASP A 196 -7.30 -6.52 -25.47
C ASP A 196 -6.21 -6.62 -24.37
N PHE A 197 -6.60 -6.70 -23.09
CA PHE A 197 -5.69 -6.89 -21.96
C PHE A 197 -5.52 -8.38 -21.62
N ILE A 198 -6.61 -9.13 -21.46
CA ILE A 198 -6.60 -10.57 -21.21
C ILE A 198 -7.94 -11.24 -21.58
N ASP A 199 -7.88 -12.32 -22.36
CA ASP A 199 -9.06 -13.09 -22.77
C ASP A 199 -9.63 -14.02 -21.68
N ASP A 200 -8.83 -14.41 -20.69
CA ASP A 200 -9.19 -15.37 -19.63
C ASP A 200 -9.12 -14.74 -18.24
N PRO A 201 -10.26 -14.26 -17.69
CA PRO A 201 -10.32 -13.71 -16.34
C PRO A 201 -9.87 -14.67 -15.24
N ASP A 202 -10.04 -15.99 -15.40
CA ASP A 202 -9.63 -16.95 -14.37
C ASP A 202 -8.10 -17.10 -14.28
N LYS A 203 -7.39 -16.90 -15.40
CA LYS A 203 -5.93 -16.77 -15.40
C LYS A 203 -5.48 -15.54 -14.61
N PHE A 204 -6.12 -14.39 -14.81
CA PHE A 204 -5.85 -13.19 -14.01
C PHE A 204 -6.13 -13.43 -12.53
N ARG A 205 -7.31 -13.97 -12.18
CA ARG A 205 -7.68 -14.28 -10.79
C ARG A 205 -6.69 -15.25 -10.12
N SER A 206 -6.23 -16.26 -10.85
CA SER A 206 -5.22 -17.22 -10.36
C SER A 206 -3.87 -16.56 -10.10
N TRP A 207 -3.46 -15.63 -10.98
CA TRP A 207 -2.24 -14.84 -10.80
C TRP A 207 -2.33 -13.89 -9.60
N VAL A 208 -3.45 -13.19 -9.41
CA VAL A 208 -3.69 -12.36 -8.22
C VAL A 208 -3.57 -13.18 -6.93
N LYS A 209 -4.17 -14.38 -6.89
CA LYS A 209 -4.00 -15.31 -5.75
C LYS A 209 -2.55 -15.71 -5.51
N LYS A 210 -1.76 -15.89 -6.57
CA LYS A 210 -0.32 -16.20 -6.48
C LYS A 210 0.44 -15.02 -5.88
N LEU A 211 0.28 -13.82 -6.43
CA LEU A 211 0.91 -12.61 -5.92
C LEU A 211 0.61 -12.37 -4.45
N ARG A 212 -0.65 -12.56 -4.03
CA ARG A 212 -1.06 -12.44 -2.63
C ARG A 212 -0.30 -13.40 -1.71
N LYS A 213 -0.03 -14.64 -2.15
CA LYS A 213 0.77 -15.61 -1.37
C LYS A 213 2.24 -15.20 -1.25
N GLU A 214 2.74 -14.42 -2.22
CA GLU A 214 4.09 -13.83 -2.21
C GLU A 214 4.15 -12.49 -1.45
N GLY A 215 3.05 -12.08 -0.78
CA GLY A 215 2.98 -10.84 -0.02
C GLY A 215 2.67 -9.59 -0.86
N LYS A 216 2.57 -9.71 -2.19
CA LYS A 216 2.25 -8.63 -3.11
C LYS A 216 0.75 -8.34 -3.12
N LYS A 217 0.36 -7.10 -3.40
CA LYS A 217 -1.02 -6.61 -3.38
C LYS A 217 -1.42 -6.17 -4.78
N VAL A 218 -2.66 -6.50 -5.16
CA VAL A 218 -3.27 -6.03 -6.40
C VAL A 218 -4.54 -5.28 -6.04
N ILE A 219 -4.65 -4.04 -6.48
CA ILE A 219 -5.77 -3.14 -6.27
C ILE A 219 -6.42 -2.89 -7.63
N LEU A 220 -7.75 -2.81 -7.67
CA LEU A 220 -8.49 -2.47 -8.88
C LEU A 220 -9.26 -1.16 -8.70
N ASP A 221 -9.69 -0.55 -9.81
CA ASP A 221 -10.74 0.48 -9.73
C ASP A 221 -12.09 -0.17 -9.40
N LEU A 222 -12.91 0.46 -8.58
CA LEU A 222 -14.34 0.22 -8.48
C LEU A 222 -15.04 1.41 -9.15
N ILE A 223 -15.97 1.15 -10.08
CA ILE A 223 -16.68 2.19 -10.83
C ILE A 223 -18.17 2.07 -10.52
N PRO A 224 -18.61 2.57 -9.34
CA PRO A 224 -20.00 2.40 -8.90
C PRO A 224 -20.95 3.47 -9.41
N ASN A 225 -20.43 4.60 -9.91
CA ASN A 225 -21.25 5.71 -10.37
C ASN A 225 -22.02 5.41 -11.67
N GLN A 226 -21.40 4.75 -12.64
CA GLN A 226 -21.93 4.62 -14.00
C GLN A 226 -21.63 3.26 -14.64
N THR A 227 -22.32 3.00 -15.74
CA THR A 227 -22.00 1.89 -16.67
C THR A 227 -22.04 2.40 -18.11
N SER A 228 -21.61 1.61 -19.10
CA SER A 228 -21.93 1.89 -20.51
C SER A 228 -23.44 1.83 -20.76
N LYS A 229 -23.96 2.63 -21.69
CA LYS A 229 -25.33 2.48 -22.22
C LYS A 229 -25.57 1.11 -22.89
N LYS A 230 -24.52 0.37 -23.23
CA LYS A 230 -24.60 -1.00 -23.76
C LYS A 230 -24.61 -2.05 -22.65
N HIS A 231 -24.45 -1.66 -21.38
CA HIS A 231 -24.55 -2.56 -20.24
C HIS A 231 -25.93 -3.25 -20.23
N PRO A 232 -26.00 -4.57 -19.98
CA PRO A 232 -27.28 -5.29 -19.94
C PRO A 232 -28.30 -4.66 -18.97
N TRP A 233 -27.85 -4.09 -17.86
CA TRP A 233 -28.71 -3.37 -16.92
C TRP A 233 -29.37 -2.15 -17.57
N PHE A 234 -28.64 -1.29 -18.30
CA PHE A 234 -29.23 -0.11 -18.95
C PHE A 234 -30.22 -0.51 -20.03
N VAL A 235 -29.86 -1.49 -20.87
CA VAL A 235 -30.73 -2.00 -21.94
C VAL A 235 -32.05 -2.52 -21.38
N LYS A 236 -32.03 -3.22 -20.24
CA LYS A 236 -33.24 -3.68 -19.54
C LYS A 236 -33.98 -2.53 -18.87
N SER A 237 -33.25 -1.57 -18.29
CA SER A 237 -33.83 -0.37 -17.67
C SER A 237 -34.62 0.45 -18.68
N VAL A 238 -34.08 0.72 -19.87
CA VAL A 238 -34.77 1.46 -20.96
C VAL A 238 -36.15 0.86 -21.29
N LYS A 239 -36.31 -0.46 -21.15
CA LYS A 239 -37.56 -1.20 -21.42
C LYS A 239 -38.44 -1.42 -20.18
N GLU A 240 -38.04 -0.85 -19.03
CA GLU A 240 -38.70 -1.05 -17.73
C GLU A 240 -38.82 -2.53 -17.33
N GLU A 241 -37.81 -3.35 -17.67
CA GLU A 241 -37.85 -4.79 -17.41
C GLU A 241 -37.56 -5.12 -15.94
N GLY A 242 -38.60 -5.54 -15.20
CA GLY A 242 -38.48 -6.08 -13.84
C GLY A 242 -37.78 -5.14 -12.88
N ASP A 243 -36.82 -5.67 -12.12
CA ASP A 243 -36.07 -4.92 -11.11
C ASP A 243 -35.11 -3.88 -11.70
N TYR A 244 -34.74 -4.00 -12.98
CA TYR A 244 -33.82 -3.07 -13.66
C TYR A 244 -34.46 -1.71 -13.97
N LYS A 245 -35.78 -1.59 -13.84
CA LYS A 245 -36.51 -0.34 -14.10
C LYS A 245 -35.88 0.85 -13.36
N ASP A 246 -35.47 0.67 -12.11
CA ASP A 246 -34.96 1.74 -11.25
C ASP A 246 -33.45 1.61 -10.98
N TYR A 247 -32.71 0.89 -11.84
CA TYR A 247 -31.24 0.76 -11.72
C TYR A 247 -30.48 2.03 -12.10
N TYR A 248 -31.10 2.94 -12.85
CA TYR A 248 -30.53 4.21 -13.31
C TYR A 248 -31.42 5.36 -12.90
N VAL A 249 -30.88 6.57 -12.88
CA VAL A 249 -31.63 7.77 -12.54
C VAL A 249 -32.44 8.24 -13.75
N TRP A 250 -33.76 8.13 -13.67
CA TRP A 250 -34.71 8.55 -14.70
C TRP A 250 -35.64 9.64 -14.20
N ALA A 251 -35.85 10.68 -15.01
CA ALA A 251 -36.74 11.78 -14.67
C ALA A 251 -37.60 12.21 -15.87
N SER A 252 -38.75 12.83 -15.58
CA SER A 252 -39.61 13.41 -16.61
C SER A 252 -38.96 14.63 -17.24
N GLY A 253 -38.94 14.67 -18.57
CA GLY A 253 -38.36 15.76 -19.34
C GLY A 253 -38.36 15.40 -20.83
N ASP A 254 -37.89 16.33 -21.66
CA ASP A 254 -37.66 16.10 -23.08
C ASP A 254 -36.33 16.72 -23.53
N ALA A 255 -35.95 16.51 -24.80
CA ALA A 255 -34.66 16.98 -25.32
C ALA A 255 -34.49 18.51 -25.32
N SER A 256 -35.58 19.28 -25.27
CA SER A 256 -35.55 20.76 -25.17
C SER A 256 -35.73 21.26 -23.74
N ASN A 257 -36.41 20.48 -22.90
CA ASN A 257 -36.71 20.80 -21.50
C ASN A 257 -36.22 19.66 -20.60
N PRO A 258 -34.91 19.63 -20.27
CA PRO A 258 -34.40 18.66 -19.31
C PRO A 258 -35.05 18.87 -17.94
N PRO A 259 -35.01 17.86 -17.04
CA PRO A 259 -35.63 17.92 -15.71
C PRO A 259 -35.21 19.14 -14.87
N ASN A 260 -33.96 19.57 -14.98
CA ASN A 260 -33.38 20.70 -14.26
C ASN A 260 -32.14 21.26 -15.01
N ASN A 261 -31.44 22.21 -14.40
CA ASN A 261 -30.27 22.87 -14.98
C ASN A 261 -28.95 22.08 -14.91
N TRP A 262 -28.93 20.84 -14.41
CA TRP A 262 -27.70 20.07 -14.17
C TRP A 262 -26.86 19.89 -15.43
N LYS A 263 -25.53 19.96 -15.25
CA LYS A 263 -24.52 19.98 -16.32
C LYS A 263 -23.54 18.84 -16.16
N MET A 264 -23.05 18.32 -17.28
CA MET A 264 -21.98 17.33 -17.23
C MET A 264 -20.71 17.96 -16.64
N VAL A 265 -19.92 17.14 -15.95
CA VAL A 265 -18.64 17.52 -15.34
C VAL A 265 -17.74 18.16 -16.39
N ASN A 266 -17.21 19.34 -16.07
CA ASN A 266 -16.33 20.13 -16.93
C ASN A 266 -16.92 20.48 -18.30
N SER A 267 -18.25 20.55 -18.42
CA SER A 267 -18.95 20.91 -19.66
C SER A 267 -20.11 21.86 -19.39
N SER A 268 -20.56 22.56 -20.44
CA SER A 268 -21.79 23.38 -20.41
C SER A 268 -23.02 22.62 -20.93
N GLU A 269 -22.83 21.39 -21.39
CA GLU A 269 -23.88 20.50 -21.88
C GLU A 269 -24.71 19.93 -20.72
N SER A 270 -25.97 19.60 -21.00
CA SER A 270 -26.87 19.03 -20.00
C SER A 270 -26.39 17.65 -19.54
N ALA A 271 -26.55 17.37 -18.23
CA ALA A 271 -26.36 16.03 -17.67
C ALA A 271 -27.53 15.07 -17.98
N TRP A 272 -28.50 15.50 -18.80
CA TRP A 272 -29.70 14.73 -19.11
C TRP A 272 -29.80 14.43 -20.60
N THR A 273 -30.04 13.16 -20.93
CA THR A 273 -30.36 12.73 -22.30
C THR A 273 -31.72 12.08 -22.36
N TYR A 274 -32.58 12.54 -23.28
CA TYR A 274 -33.89 11.97 -23.52
C TYR A 274 -33.79 10.63 -24.27
N ASP A 275 -34.35 9.56 -23.70
CA ASP A 275 -34.49 8.28 -24.38
C ASP A 275 -35.89 8.15 -25.05
N PRO A 276 -35.96 7.94 -26.37
CA PRO A 276 -37.24 7.88 -27.08
C PRO A 276 -38.05 6.61 -26.81
N THR A 277 -37.43 5.54 -26.32
CA THR A 277 -38.10 4.28 -25.99
C THR A 277 -38.81 4.39 -24.64
N ARG A 278 -38.09 4.87 -23.63
CA ARG A 278 -38.60 5.07 -22.27
C ARG A 278 -39.42 6.35 -22.11
N LYS A 279 -39.24 7.33 -23.00
CA LYS A 279 -39.90 8.64 -22.98
C LYS A 279 -39.61 9.42 -21.69
N GLN A 280 -38.38 9.31 -21.22
CA GLN A 280 -37.85 9.98 -20.03
C GLN A 280 -36.41 10.39 -20.31
N CYS A 281 -35.88 11.30 -19.50
CA CYS A 281 -34.45 11.61 -19.51
C CYS A 281 -33.72 10.73 -18.50
N TYR A 282 -32.56 10.20 -18.88
CA TYR A 282 -31.62 9.57 -17.95
C TYR A 282 -30.48 10.52 -17.60
N LEU A 283 -29.98 10.40 -16.36
CA LEU A 283 -28.84 11.17 -15.87
C LEU A 283 -27.52 10.58 -16.38
N HIS A 284 -26.57 11.47 -16.66
CA HIS A 284 -25.18 11.15 -16.91
C HIS A 284 -24.26 12.33 -16.52
N GLN A 285 -23.44 12.15 -15.49
CA GLN A 285 -22.52 13.19 -15.01
C GLN A 285 -21.35 13.42 -15.98
N PHE A 286 -20.88 12.37 -16.67
CA PHE A 286 -19.66 12.45 -17.49
C PHE A 286 -19.90 12.45 -19.01
N SER A 287 -20.76 11.57 -19.50
CA SER A 287 -21.02 11.41 -20.94
C SER A 287 -22.37 10.74 -21.13
N SER A 288 -23.12 11.12 -22.17
CA SER A 288 -24.38 10.46 -22.52
C SER A 288 -24.22 8.97 -22.85
N GLU A 289 -23.01 8.50 -23.12
CA GLU A 289 -22.67 7.08 -23.28
C GLU A 289 -22.55 6.34 -21.93
N TYR A 290 -22.44 7.05 -20.81
CA TYR A 290 -22.22 6.54 -19.47
C TYR A 290 -23.36 6.94 -18.51
N PRO A 291 -24.56 6.32 -18.63
CA PRO A 291 -25.68 6.58 -17.73
C PRO A 291 -25.34 6.24 -16.28
N ASP A 292 -25.77 7.11 -15.36
CA ASP A 292 -25.49 6.96 -13.93
C ASP A 292 -26.43 5.99 -13.25
N LEU A 293 -25.85 5.15 -12.41
CA LEU A 293 -26.52 4.18 -11.58
C LEU A 293 -27.23 4.88 -10.42
N ASN A 294 -28.43 4.40 -10.09
CA ASN A 294 -29.17 4.90 -8.95
C ASN A 294 -28.70 4.21 -7.66
N LEU A 295 -27.68 4.75 -6.99
CA LEU A 295 -27.12 4.17 -5.76
C LEU A 295 -28.03 4.32 -4.51
N ASN A 296 -29.12 5.10 -4.60
CA ASN A 296 -30.18 5.08 -3.58
C ASN A 296 -31.04 3.80 -3.67
N ASN A 297 -30.96 3.05 -4.78
CA ASN A 297 -31.61 1.76 -4.92
C ASN A 297 -30.76 0.66 -4.27
N SER A 298 -31.25 0.10 -3.17
CA SER A 298 -30.58 -1.00 -2.44
C SER A 298 -30.14 -2.16 -3.33
N LYS A 299 -30.87 -2.50 -4.42
CA LYS A 299 -30.48 -3.58 -5.33
C LYS A 299 -29.22 -3.24 -6.12
N VAL A 300 -29.07 -1.99 -6.55
CA VAL A 300 -27.88 -1.50 -7.26
C VAL A 300 -26.67 -1.52 -6.31
N LEU A 301 -26.87 -1.09 -5.06
CA LEU A 301 -25.82 -1.13 -4.05
C LEU A 301 -25.39 -2.58 -3.75
N GLU A 302 -26.32 -3.54 -3.65
CA GLU A 302 -25.98 -4.95 -3.50
C GLU A 302 -25.21 -5.51 -4.70
N GLU A 303 -25.53 -5.11 -5.94
CA GLU A 303 -24.75 -5.51 -7.12
C GLU A 303 -23.29 -5.01 -7.02
N MET A 304 -23.07 -3.77 -6.53
CA MET A 304 -21.71 -3.24 -6.29
C MET A 304 -20.96 -4.04 -5.22
N LYS A 305 -21.63 -4.38 -4.11
CA LYS A 305 -21.05 -5.24 -3.08
C LYS A 305 -20.69 -6.63 -3.65
N ASP A 306 -21.52 -7.20 -4.50
CA ASP A 306 -21.27 -8.50 -5.12
C ASP A 306 -20.14 -8.46 -6.16
N ILE A 307 -19.93 -7.33 -6.83
CA ILE A 307 -18.74 -7.09 -7.66
C ILE A 307 -17.48 -7.07 -6.78
N MET A 308 -17.50 -6.37 -5.63
CA MET A 308 -16.38 -6.35 -4.70
C MET A 308 -16.04 -7.75 -4.18
N LYS A 309 -17.03 -8.49 -3.69
CA LYS A 309 -16.86 -9.86 -3.18
C LYS A 309 -16.24 -10.78 -4.24
N TYR A 310 -16.70 -10.71 -5.49
CA TYR A 310 -16.17 -11.52 -6.59
C TYR A 310 -14.65 -11.36 -6.79
N TRP A 311 -14.16 -10.12 -6.70
CA TRP A 311 -12.73 -9.80 -6.86
C TRP A 311 -11.93 -10.02 -5.56
N PHE A 312 -12.52 -9.78 -4.39
CA PHE A 312 -11.87 -10.14 -3.12
C PHE A 312 -11.70 -11.67 -2.96
N ASP A 313 -12.63 -12.48 -3.47
CA ASP A 313 -12.49 -13.94 -3.59
C ASP A 313 -11.34 -14.33 -4.54
N ALA A 314 -11.01 -13.47 -5.51
CA ALA A 314 -9.84 -13.60 -6.37
C ALA A 314 -8.54 -13.16 -5.68
N GLY A 315 -8.60 -12.56 -4.48
CA GLY A 315 -7.44 -12.09 -3.73
C GLY A 315 -7.03 -10.65 -4.03
N VAL A 316 -7.86 -9.88 -4.74
CA VAL A 316 -7.71 -8.42 -4.83
C VAL A 316 -7.64 -7.84 -3.42
N SER A 317 -6.69 -6.94 -3.21
CA SER A 317 -6.31 -6.39 -1.90
C SER A 317 -6.97 -5.05 -1.60
N GLY A 318 -7.73 -4.50 -2.52
CA GLY A 318 -8.47 -3.26 -2.30
C GLY A 318 -9.05 -2.65 -3.56
N PHE A 319 -9.73 -1.53 -3.39
CA PHE A 319 -10.31 -0.76 -4.48
C PHE A 319 -10.06 0.74 -4.37
N ASN A 320 -9.83 1.37 -5.52
CA ASN A 320 -10.02 2.80 -5.72
C ASN A 320 -11.48 3.09 -6.12
N VAL A 321 -12.23 3.84 -5.33
CA VAL A 321 -13.63 4.20 -5.61
C VAL A 321 -13.67 5.37 -6.60
N ARG A 322 -13.89 5.07 -7.89
CA ARG A 322 -13.95 6.07 -8.96
C ARG A 322 -15.23 6.88 -8.89
N GLY A 323 -15.13 8.19 -9.13
CA GLY A 323 -16.28 9.08 -9.19
C GLY A 323 -16.94 9.30 -7.82
N LEU A 324 -16.22 9.13 -6.71
CA LEU A 324 -16.75 9.27 -5.35
C LEU A 324 -17.58 10.54 -5.16
N GLU A 325 -17.11 11.66 -5.73
CA GLU A 325 -17.76 12.96 -5.57
C GLU A 325 -19.11 13.05 -6.29
N TYR A 326 -19.51 12.06 -7.07
CA TYR A 326 -20.72 12.07 -7.90
C TYR A 326 -21.68 10.90 -7.64
N LEU A 327 -21.41 10.04 -6.65
CA LEU A 327 -22.16 8.78 -6.46
C LEU A 327 -23.67 8.95 -6.20
N VAL A 328 -24.06 10.06 -5.58
CA VAL A 328 -25.46 10.33 -5.25
C VAL A 328 -25.74 11.80 -5.51
N GLU A 329 -26.87 12.08 -6.16
CA GLU A 329 -27.40 13.42 -6.37
C GLU A 329 -28.60 13.72 -5.47
N ASN A 330 -29.06 14.98 -5.49
CA ASN A 330 -30.28 15.38 -4.80
C ASN A 330 -31.52 14.67 -5.40
N PRO A 331 -32.25 13.84 -4.60
CA PRO A 331 -33.42 13.10 -5.07
C PRO A 331 -34.61 13.99 -5.47
N ASP A 332 -34.66 15.24 -5.00
CA ASP A 332 -35.70 16.21 -5.36
C ASP A 332 -35.44 16.89 -6.71
N PHE A 333 -34.31 16.60 -7.37
CA PHE A 333 -33.89 17.19 -8.64
C PHE A 333 -33.87 18.72 -8.65
N ALA A 334 -33.58 19.35 -7.51
CA ALA A 334 -33.45 20.80 -7.41
C ALA A 334 -32.35 21.34 -8.35
N ASP A 335 -32.57 22.54 -8.90
CA ASP A 335 -31.57 23.22 -9.72
C ASP A 335 -30.26 23.42 -8.93
N ASP A 336 -29.16 23.25 -9.63
CA ASP A 336 -27.81 23.38 -9.09
C ASP A 336 -27.33 24.83 -9.02
N ASP A 337 -26.37 25.05 -8.12
CA ASP A 337 -25.66 26.30 -7.96
C ASP A 337 -24.29 26.30 -8.68
N GLU A 338 -23.53 27.38 -8.56
CA GLU A 338 -22.20 27.52 -9.19
C GLU A 338 -21.18 26.50 -8.67
N ASN A 339 -21.38 25.92 -7.48
CA ASN A 339 -20.50 24.94 -6.86
C ASN A 339 -20.96 23.50 -7.08
N CYS A 340 -22.05 23.30 -7.82
CA CYS A 340 -22.65 22.00 -8.10
C CYS A 340 -23.09 21.23 -6.83
N THR A 341 -23.60 21.92 -5.80
CA THR A 341 -23.95 21.30 -4.51
C THR A 341 -25.05 20.24 -4.58
N GLN A 342 -25.84 20.21 -5.66
CA GLN A 342 -26.92 19.23 -5.84
C GLN A 342 -26.46 17.94 -6.52
N THR A 343 -25.32 17.98 -7.21
CA THR A 343 -24.79 16.87 -8.02
C THR A 343 -23.42 16.38 -7.58
N ARG A 344 -22.76 17.11 -6.67
CA ARG A 344 -21.41 16.80 -6.20
C ARG A 344 -21.32 16.79 -4.68
N ASN A 345 -20.62 15.81 -4.14
CA ASN A 345 -20.35 15.65 -2.71
C ASN A 345 -21.64 15.64 -1.86
N TYR A 346 -22.74 15.13 -2.44
CA TYR A 346 -24.03 15.05 -1.77
C TYR A 346 -23.97 14.06 -0.60
N MET A 347 -24.72 14.34 0.47
CA MET A 347 -24.62 13.57 1.72
C MET A 347 -24.98 12.09 1.57
N GLY A 348 -25.82 11.74 0.59
CA GLY A 348 -26.16 10.33 0.30
C GLY A 348 -24.94 9.46 -0.04
N THR A 349 -23.87 10.05 -0.59
CA THR A 349 -22.60 9.37 -0.87
C THR A 349 -22.01 8.72 0.38
N LEU A 350 -22.16 9.35 1.55
CA LEU A 350 -21.58 8.85 2.81
C LEU A 350 -22.13 7.47 3.21
N HIS A 351 -23.42 7.21 2.95
CA HIS A 351 -24.02 5.91 3.21
C HIS A 351 -23.48 4.83 2.27
N VAL A 352 -23.30 5.17 0.99
CA VAL A 352 -22.70 4.25 0.01
C VAL A 352 -21.31 3.84 0.47
N LEU A 353 -20.46 4.81 0.86
CA LEU A 353 -19.09 4.53 1.30
C LEU A 353 -19.04 3.64 2.56
N GLU A 354 -19.95 3.84 3.52
CA GLU A 354 -20.06 3.02 4.72
C GLU A 354 -20.40 1.56 4.37
N GLU A 355 -21.35 1.36 3.45
CA GLU A 355 -21.76 0.03 3.00
C GLU A 355 -20.67 -0.69 2.20
N LEU A 356 -19.87 0.04 1.40
CA LEU A 356 -18.70 -0.52 0.73
C LEU A 356 -17.59 -0.85 1.74
N ARG A 357 -17.36 0.00 2.75
CA ARG A 357 -16.37 -0.23 3.82
C ARG A 357 -16.65 -1.52 4.58
N LYS A 358 -17.90 -1.78 4.95
CA LYS A 358 -18.30 -3.04 5.61
C LYS A 358 -17.87 -4.28 4.81
N VAL A 359 -18.03 -4.26 3.48
CA VAL A 359 -17.60 -5.38 2.63
C VAL A 359 -16.08 -5.55 2.65
N ALA A 360 -15.31 -4.47 2.68
CA ALA A 360 -13.86 -4.56 2.80
C ALA A 360 -13.44 -5.15 4.16
N GLU A 361 -14.07 -4.70 5.26
CA GLU A 361 -13.81 -5.21 6.60
C GLU A 361 -14.17 -6.68 6.78
N ASP A 362 -15.29 -7.14 6.22
CA ASP A 362 -15.69 -8.55 6.23
C ASP A 362 -14.62 -9.47 5.58
N TYR A 363 -13.79 -8.92 4.70
CA TYR A 363 -12.68 -9.62 4.04
C TYR A 363 -11.30 -9.36 4.66
N SER A 364 -11.21 -8.52 5.69
CA SER A 364 -10.00 -8.18 6.46
C SER A 364 -9.82 -9.11 7.67
N ASP A 365 -9.98 -10.41 7.46
CA ASP A 365 -10.09 -11.41 8.55
C ASP A 365 -8.79 -11.65 9.35
N LYS A 366 -7.62 -11.32 8.77
CA LYS A 366 -6.30 -11.63 9.34
C LYS A 366 -5.27 -10.54 9.02
N PRO A 367 -4.26 -10.36 9.89
CA PRO A 367 -3.12 -9.50 9.59
C PRO A 367 -2.45 -9.86 8.25
N GLY A 368 -2.12 -8.83 7.46
CA GLY A 368 -1.56 -8.96 6.11
C GLY A 368 -2.59 -9.32 5.02
N ARG A 369 -3.86 -9.49 5.38
CA ARG A 369 -4.99 -9.74 4.47
C ARG A 369 -6.02 -8.62 4.50
N GLU A 370 -5.65 -7.45 4.96
CA GLU A 370 -6.51 -6.27 4.96
C GLU A 370 -6.95 -5.91 3.54
N ARG A 371 -8.17 -5.40 3.41
CA ARG A 371 -8.72 -4.84 2.17
C ARG A 371 -8.83 -3.34 2.28
N VAL A 372 -8.07 -2.62 1.46
CA VAL A 372 -8.09 -1.15 1.48
C VAL A 372 -9.18 -0.63 0.54
N LEU A 373 -9.86 0.43 0.96
CA LEU A 373 -10.69 1.28 0.12
C LEU A 373 -10.15 2.70 0.17
N PHE A 374 -9.97 3.29 -0.99
CA PHE A 374 -9.54 4.66 -1.11
C PHE A 374 -10.22 5.36 -2.26
N ALA A 375 -10.10 6.68 -2.32
CA ALA A 375 -10.55 7.46 -3.45
C ALA A 375 -9.68 8.71 -3.65
N THR A 376 -9.49 9.05 -4.93
CA THR A 376 -8.97 10.37 -5.33
C THR A 376 -10.07 11.41 -5.22
N VAL A 377 -9.77 12.56 -4.62
CA VAL A 377 -10.72 13.65 -4.39
C VAL A 377 -10.14 14.96 -4.94
N GLN A 378 -10.93 15.72 -5.70
CA GLN A 378 -10.46 16.96 -6.33
C GLN A 378 -11.25 18.20 -5.91
N HIS A 379 -12.52 18.04 -5.55
CA HIS A 379 -13.46 19.15 -5.36
C HIS A 379 -14.15 19.12 -3.99
N ALA A 380 -13.48 18.58 -2.98
CA ALA A 380 -13.97 18.54 -1.61
C ALA A 380 -13.21 19.53 -0.71
N ASN A 381 -13.94 20.16 0.20
CA ASN A 381 -13.33 20.92 1.29
C ASN A 381 -12.91 19.99 2.44
N ARG A 382 -12.23 20.55 3.45
CA ARG A 382 -11.75 19.79 4.62
C ARG A 382 -12.84 18.99 5.32
N ALA A 383 -14.00 19.58 5.58
CA ALA A 383 -15.09 18.89 6.29
C ALA A 383 -15.66 17.72 5.46
N GLN A 384 -15.70 17.84 4.14
CA GLN A 384 -16.09 16.74 3.25
C GLN A 384 -15.04 15.63 3.22
N ILE A 385 -13.75 15.99 3.17
CA ILE A 385 -12.64 15.03 3.26
C ILE A 385 -12.69 14.26 4.60
N GLU A 386 -12.88 14.97 5.71
CA GLU A 386 -13.07 14.38 7.05
C GLU A 386 -14.28 13.44 7.08
N ALA A 387 -15.39 13.83 6.45
CA ALA A 387 -16.57 12.98 6.32
C ALA A 387 -16.30 11.72 5.48
N TYR A 388 -15.39 11.74 4.51
CA TYR A 388 -15.05 10.57 3.70
C TYR A 388 -14.22 9.52 4.41
N TRP A 389 -13.41 9.88 5.41
CA TRP A 389 -12.83 8.91 6.34
C TRP A 389 -13.90 8.36 7.28
N GLY A 390 -14.71 9.26 7.86
CA GLY A 390 -15.63 8.94 8.95
C GLY A 390 -14.93 8.88 10.31
N THR A 391 -15.66 8.35 11.28
CA THR A 391 -15.23 8.16 12.67
C THR A 391 -15.37 6.68 13.05
N GLU A 392 -14.91 6.28 14.24
CA GLU A 392 -15.05 4.90 14.76
C GLU A 392 -16.50 4.35 14.63
N ASP A 393 -17.52 5.17 14.86
CA ASP A 393 -18.93 4.77 14.73
C ASP A 393 -19.46 4.65 13.28
N ASN A 394 -18.74 5.18 12.28
CA ASN A 394 -19.21 5.27 10.89
C ASN A 394 -18.07 5.26 9.86
N GLU A 395 -17.14 4.32 10.01
CA GLU A 395 -15.98 4.18 9.12
C GLU A 395 -16.38 4.08 7.64
N ARG A 396 -15.64 4.80 6.79
CA ARG A 396 -15.84 4.84 5.33
C ARG A 396 -14.52 4.51 4.65
N LEU A 397 -13.83 5.47 4.04
CA LEU A 397 -12.57 5.17 3.35
C LEU A 397 -11.43 4.93 4.34
N HIS A 398 -10.53 4.01 3.98
CA HIS A 398 -9.29 3.78 4.72
C HIS A 398 -8.28 4.88 4.38
N ILE A 399 -8.26 5.32 3.12
CA ILE A 399 -7.39 6.40 2.65
C ILE A 399 -8.22 7.38 1.82
N VAL A 400 -8.16 8.66 2.13
CA VAL A 400 -8.68 9.73 1.25
C VAL A 400 -7.48 10.40 0.61
N SER A 401 -7.50 10.54 -0.71
CA SER A 401 -6.37 11.06 -1.51
C SER A 401 -6.77 12.34 -2.22
N PRO A 402 -6.71 13.52 -1.58
CA PRO A 402 -6.83 14.80 -2.26
C PRO A 402 -5.74 14.93 -3.32
N PHE A 403 -6.15 15.11 -4.58
CA PHE A 403 -5.21 15.21 -5.68
C PHE A 403 -4.44 16.52 -5.60
N MET A 404 -3.10 16.45 -5.66
CA MET A 404 -2.21 17.61 -5.60
C MET A 404 -2.16 18.36 -6.94
N SER A 405 -3.31 18.88 -7.36
CA SER A 405 -3.51 19.55 -8.66
C SER A 405 -2.69 20.83 -8.80
N SER A 406 -2.49 21.56 -7.70
CA SER A 406 -1.75 22.82 -7.69
C SER A 406 -0.24 22.64 -7.60
N LEU A 407 0.25 21.41 -7.40
CA LEU A 407 1.68 21.13 -7.39
C LEU A 407 2.23 21.23 -8.82
N SER A 408 2.93 22.34 -9.08
CA SER A 408 3.45 22.73 -10.38
C SER A 408 4.73 23.56 -10.19
N ALA A 409 5.36 23.99 -11.29
CA ALA A 409 6.57 24.82 -11.24
C ALA A 409 6.40 26.16 -10.52
N THR A 410 5.16 26.63 -10.29
CA THR A 410 4.86 27.89 -9.58
C THR A 410 4.45 27.68 -8.12
N CYS A 411 4.30 26.44 -7.67
CA CYS A 411 3.95 26.14 -6.28
C CYS A 411 5.23 26.14 -5.44
N ASP A 412 5.34 27.14 -4.57
CA ASP A 412 6.47 27.35 -3.67
C ASP A 412 6.30 26.57 -2.34
N ALA A 413 7.23 26.75 -1.40
CA ALA A 413 7.18 26.07 -0.11
C ALA A 413 5.92 26.41 0.71
N VAL A 414 5.42 27.65 0.58
CA VAL A 414 4.21 28.10 1.28
C VAL A 414 2.98 27.43 0.67
N CYS A 415 2.91 27.35 -0.66
CA CYS A 415 1.86 26.63 -1.39
C CYS A 415 1.77 25.16 -0.96
N VAL A 416 2.90 24.42 -0.91
CA VAL A 416 2.91 23.02 -0.47
C VAL A 416 2.49 22.89 0.98
N LYS A 417 3.02 23.72 1.87
CA LYS A 417 2.65 23.71 3.29
C LYS A 417 1.15 23.88 3.48
N GLN A 418 0.54 24.87 2.83
CA GLN A 418 -0.90 25.11 2.88
C GLN A 418 -1.71 23.94 2.33
N MET A 419 -1.26 23.33 1.23
CA MET A 419 -1.93 22.18 0.62
C MET A 419 -2.04 21.01 1.61
N ILE A 420 -0.97 20.73 2.35
CA ILE A 420 -0.95 19.64 3.35
C ILE A 420 -1.72 20.03 4.62
N GLU A 421 -1.49 21.24 5.17
CA GLU A 421 -2.15 21.69 6.41
C GLU A 421 -3.67 21.85 6.28
N ASN A 422 -4.17 22.09 5.06
CA ASN A 422 -5.61 22.12 4.77
C ASN A 422 -6.27 20.74 4.91
N VAL A 423 -5.50 19.65 4.87
CA VAL A 423 -6.00 18.28 4.95
C VAL A 423 -5.64 17.63 6.29
N ILE A 424 -4.36 17.68 6.68
CA ILE A 424 -3.86 17.14 7.94
C ILE A 424 -3.26 18.27 8.76
N SER A 425 -3.66 18.38 10.03
CA SER A 425 -3.08 19.26 11.04
C SER A 425 -2.35 18.47 12.12
N GLU A 426 -1.53 19.13 12.96
CA GLU A 426 -0.89 18.49 14.12
C GLU A 426 -1.89 17.82 15.10
N GLU A 427 -3.16 18.27 15.07
CA GLU A 427 -4.27 17.76 15.88
C GLU A 427 -5.08 16.65 15.20
N THR A 428 -4.75 16.28 13.96
CA THR A 428 -5.47 15.24 13.23
C THR A 428 -5.34 13.90 13.96
N GLU A 429 -6.48 13.25 14.20
CA GLU A 429 -6.56 11.97 14.90
C GLU A 429 -5.78 10.88 14.14
N GLU A 430 -5.23 9.91 14.88
CA GLU A 430 -4.34 8.86 14.35
C GLU A 430 -5.02 7.94 13.29
N GLU A 431 -6.34 8.04 13.12
CA GLU A 431 -7.14 7.20 12.21
C GLU A 431 -7.32 7.80 10.80
N GLN A 432 -7.03 9.09 10.58
CA GLN A 432 -7.18 9.73 9.28
C GLN A 432 -5.92 9.57 8.42
N TRP A 433 -5.96 8.65 7.45
CA TRP A 433 -4.80 8.35 6.59
C TRP A 433 -4.90 8.99 5.20
N LEU A 434 -3.88 9.76 4.82
CA LEU A 434 -3.80 10.50 3.56
C LEU A 434 -3.18 9.67 2.43
N GLY A 435 -3.70 9.82 1.21
CA GLY A 435 -3.02 9.43 -0.02
C GLY A 435 -2.25 10.60 -0.63
N LEU A 436 -0.96 10.42 -0.94
CA LEU A 436 -0.10 11.43 -1.56
C LEU A 436 -0.03 11.17 -3.07
N GLN A 437 -0.98 11.74 -3.81
CA GLN A 437 -1.15 11.53 -5.24
C GLN A 437 -0.87 12.80 -6.03
N VAL A 438 0.16 12.72 -6.89
CA VAL A 438 0.61 13.84 -7.74
C VAL A 438 0.32 13.61 -9.22
N GLY A 439 0.02 12.38 -9.63
CA GLY A 439 -0.27 11.99 -11.02
C GLY A 439 -1.32 10.87 -11.07
N ASP A 440 -2.02 10.76 -12.20
CA ASP A 440 -2.97 9.69 -12.50
C ASP A 440 -3.29 9.61 -14.00
N SER A 441 -4.23 8.74 -14.37
CA SER A 441 -4.68 8.54 -15.75
C SER A 441 -5.56 9.66 -16.32
N ASP A 442 -5.96 10.64 -15.51
CA ASP A 442 -7.01 11.61 -15.84
C ASP A 442 -6.50 13.06 -15.77
N SER A 443 -5.27 13.27 -15.31
CA SER A 443 -4.64 14.57 -15.10
C SER A 443 -3.27 14.67 -15.76
N ALA A 444 -2.82 15.89 -16.06
CA ALA A 444 -1.49 16.14 -16.59
C ALA A 444 -0.40 15.53 -15.70
N ARG A 445 0.58 14.89 -16.33
CA ARG A 445 1.71 14.25 -15.65
C ARG A 445 2.49 15.29 -14.85
N ILE A 446 3.00 14.89 -13.69
CA ILE A 446 3.71 15.81 -12.79
C ILE A 446 4.90 16.47 -13.48
N ALA A 447 5.68 15.72 -14.27
CA ALA A 447 6.81 16.27 -15.02
C ALA A 447 6.39 17.38 -15.99
N THR A 448 5.24 17.25 -16.66
CA THR A 448 4.69 18.30 -17.53
C THR A 448 4.27 19.54 -16.73
N ARG A 449 3.69 19.37 -15.53
CA ARG A 449 3.32 20.50 -14.65
C ARG A 449 4.54 21.25 -14.09
N LEU A 450 5.70 20.59 -14.03
CA LEU A 450 6.97 21.15 -13.55
C LEU A 450 7.84 21.75 -14.68
N GLU A 451 7.48 21.52 -15.94
CA GLU A 451 8.19 22.05 -17.10
C GLU A 451 7.79 23.51 -17.40
N THR A 452 8.79 24.37 -17.57
CA THR A 452 8.63 25.81 -17.85
C THR A 452 9.44 26.28 -19.06
N GLY A 453 10.16 25.37 -19.73
CA GLY A 453 11.05 25.66 -20.85
C GLY A 453 12.47 26.06 -20.42
N ASP A 454 12.81 25.98 -19.13
CA ASP A 454 14.13 26.32 -18.60
C ASP A 454 15.06 25.10 -18.41
N GLY A 455 14.55 23.90 -18.70
CA GLY A 455 15.30 22.64 -18.59
C GLY A 455 15.51 22.15 -17.15
N LYS A 456 14.84 22.73 -16.14
CA LYS A 456 15.00 22.37 -14.71
C LYS A 456 13.89 21.49 -14.15
N TYR A 457 13.00 20.97 -14.99
CA TYR A 457 11.87 20.16 -14.51
C TYR A 457 12.33 18.88 -13.78
N LYS A 458 13.47 18.28 -14.17
CA LYS A 458 14.06 17.12 -13.46
C LYS A 458 14.50 17.49 -12.06
N ASP A 459 15.08 18.67 -11.85
CA ASP A 459 15.47 19.15 -10.53
C ASP A 459 14.23 19.39 -9.65
N ARG A 460 13.18 20.00 -10.21
CA ARG A 460 11.86 20.14 -9.54
C ARG A 460 11.19 18.79 -9.25
N LEU A 461 11.46 17.77 -10.06
CA LEU A 461 10.93 16.44 -9.83
C LEU A 461 11.62 15.78 -8.62
N LEU A 462 12.90 16.08 -8.36
CA LEU A 462 13.60 15.62 -7.14
C LEU A 462 12.92 16.14 -5.88
N THR A 463 12.55 17.43 -5.86
CA THR A 463 11.81 18.02 -4.73
C THR A 463 10.44 17.37 -4.57
N THR A 464 9.74 17.11 -5.68
CA THR A 464 8.43 16.45 -5.67
C THR A 464 8.50 15.02 -5.14
N HIS A 465 9.52 14.23 -5.53
CA HIS A 465 9.73 12.89 -4.99
C HIS A 465 9.98 12.90 -3.48
N ALA A 466 10.74 13.87 -2.98
CA ALA A 466 10.96 14.02 -1.54
C ALA A 466 9.66 14.32 -0.81
N LEU A 467 8.83 15.24 -1.34
CA LEU A 467 7.51 15.54 -0.78
C LEU A 467 6.61 14.30 -0.77
N GLN A 468 6.48 13.63 -1.93
CA GLN A 468 5.57 12.51 -2.10
C GLN A 468 5.94 11.31 -1.23
N LEU A 469 7.24 11.00 -1.08
CA LEU A 469 7.68 9.79 -0.39
C LEU A 469 7.90 10.00 1.12
N LEU A 470 8.20 11.21 1.57
CA LEU A 470 8.62 11.46 2.96
C LEU A 470 7.58 12.21 3.81
N LEU A 471 6.53 12.82 3.21
CA LEU A 471 5.38 13.34 3.96
C LEU A 471 4.52 12.19 4.55
N PRO A 472 3.69 12.45 5.58
CA PRO A 472 2.82 11.43 6.15
C PRO A 472 1.73 10.98 5.17
N GLY A 473 1.28 9.73 5.32
CA GLY A 473 0.32 9.09 4.42
C GLY A 473 0.98 8.12 3.44
N THR A 474 0.22 7.65 2.46
CA THR A 474 0.62 6.62 1.49
C THR A 474 0.92 7.23 0.11
N PRO A 475 2.12 7.06 -0.45
CA PRO A 475 2.49 7.54 -1.78
C PRO A 475 1.78 6.77 -2.88
N PHE A 476 1.10 7.49 -3.77
CA PHE A 476 0.44 6.93 -4.96
C PHE A 476 1.24 7.36 -6.19
N VAL A 477 2.01 6.45 -6.74
CA VAL A 477 2.97 6.73 -7.81
C VAL A 477 2.38 6.25 -9.13
N TYR A 478 2.16 7.15 -10.07
CA TYR A 478 1.65 6.81 -11.41
C TYR A 478 2.80 6.40 -12.32
N TYR A 479 2.60 5.38 -13.17
CA TYR A 479 3.69 4.86 -13.99
C TYR A 479 4.36 5.95 -14.83
N GLY A 480 5.69 5.97 -14.82
CA GLY A 480 6.51 6.97 -15.49
C GLY A 480 6.85 8.17 -14.62
N ASP A 481 6.12 8.44 -13.53
CA ASP A 481 6.44 9.57 -12.64
C ASP A 481 7.81 9.36 -11.95
N GLU A 482 8.22 8.12 -11.70
CA GLU A 482 9.49 7.81 -11.05
C GLU A 482 10.72 8.36 -11.80
N PHE A 483 10.68 8.41 -13.14
CA PHE A 483 11.76 8.96 -13.98
C PHE A 483 11.40 10.29 -14.64
N GLY A 484 10.14 10.73 -14.52
CA GLY A 484 9.66 12.00 -15.05
C GLY A 484 9.11 11.94 -16.47
N GLN A 485 8.33 10.92 -16.79
CA GLN A 485 7.58 10.87 -18.04
C GLN A 485 6.68 12.11 -18.17
N ARG A 486 6.78 12.80 -19.31
CA ARG A 486 5.90 13.90 -19.69
C ARG A 486 4.70 13.40 -20.49
N ASP A 487 3.69 14.25 -20.61
CA ASP A 487 2.49 14.02 -21.42
C ASP A 487 2.86 13.56 -22.84
N GLY A 488 2.01 12.70 -23.41
CA GLY A 488 2.09 12.32 -24.82
C GLY A 488 1.53 13.38 -25.76
N GLU A 489 1.75 13.19 -27.06
CA GLU A 489 1.34 14.15 -28.11
C GLU A 489 -0.14 14.05 -28.51
N SER A 490 -0.91 13.13 -27.93
CA SER A 490 -2.31 12.94 -28.31
C SER A 490 -3.16 14.16 -27.97
N SER A 491 -3.96 14.61 -28.95
CA SER A 491 -4.96 15.67 -28.77
C SER A 491 -6.35 15.13 -28.39
N VAL A 492 -6.49 13.81 -28.26
CA VAL A 492 -7.77 13.15 -27.98
C VAL A 492 -7.97 13.06 -26.46
N GLY A 493 -8.86 13.91 -25.93
CA GLY A 493 -9.31 13.83 -24.54
C GLY A 493 -8.15 13.74 -23.54
N MET A 494 -8.18 12.68 -22.72
CA MET A 494 -7.17 12.40 -21.68
C MET A 494 -6.04 11.46 -22.14
N ASP A 495 -6.00 11.08 -23.42
CA ASP A 495 -5.08 10.04 -23.91
C ASP A 495 -3.61 10.43 -23.77
N LYS A 496 -3.29 11.74 -23.78
CA LYS A 496 -1.94 12.26 -23.50
C LYS A 496 -1.42 11.91 -22.10
N TYR A 497 -2.29 11.77 -21.10
CA TYR A 497 -1.90 11.37 -19.74
C TYR A 497 -1.67 9.86 -19.64
N ARG A 498 -2.09 9.12 -20.66
CA ARG A 498 -2.05 7.65 -20.76
C ARG A 498 -1.06 7.19 -21.83
N ALA A 499 -0.11 8.05 -22.21
CA ALA A 499 0.94 7.74 -23.17
C ALA A 499 1.72 6.46 -22.81
N PRO A 500 2.16 5.63 -23.77
CA PRO A 500 2.90 4.41 -23.47
C PRO A 500 4.10 4.65 -22.55
N MET A 501 4.37 3.68 -21.66
CA MET A 501 5.52 3.67 -20.77
C MET A 501 6.82 3.68 -21.55
N GLN A 502 7.79 4.50 -21.12
CA GLN A 502 9.02 4.76 -21.84
C GLN A 502 10.17 3.94 -21.22
N TRP A 503 10.44 2.76 -21.76
CA TRP A 503 11.43 1.81 -21.23
C TRP A 503 12.86 2.16 -21.64
N ASP A 504 13.06 2.50 -22.92
CA ASP A 504 14.37 2.74 -23.50
C ASP A 504 14.29 3.69 -24.71
N LYS A 505 15.41 3.86 -25.42
CA LYS A 505 15.56 4.74 -26.59
C LYS A 505 15.21 4.09 -27.93
N THR A 506 14.69 2.86 -27.93
CA THR A 506 14.30 2.19 -29.16
C THR A 506 12.99 2.78 -29.71
N GLU A 507 12.62 2.42 -30.94
CA GLU A 507 11.34 2.83 -31.52
C GLU A 507 10.18 2.47 -30.58
N ASN A 508 9.21 3.38 -30.45
CA ASN A 508 8.10 3.25 -29.48
C ASN A 508 8.58 3.12 -28.01
N ALA A 509 9.77 3.61 -27.68
CA ALA A 509 10.36 3.57 -26.34
C ALA A 509 10.41 2.16 -25.70
N GLY A 510 10.53 1.11 -26.52
CA GLY A 510 10.51 -0.28 -26.05
C GLY A 510 9.13 -0.78 -25.56
N PHE A 511 8.07 0.02 -25.69
CA PHE A 511 6.71 -0.36 -25.31
C PHE A 511 6.15 -1.47 -26.22
N THR A 512 6.28 -1.33 -27.54
CA THR A 512 5.85 -2.30 -28.57
C THR A 512 6.95 -2.48 -29.61
N GLY A 513 6.90 -3.57 -30.38
CA GLY A 513 7.84 -3.86 -31.45
C GLY A 513 7.92 -2.79 -32.54
N LYS A 514 9.01 -2.87 -33.31
CA LYS A 514 9.35 -1.94 -34.38
C LYS A 514 8.29 -1.96 -35.49
N GLY A 515 7.88 -0.79 -35.98
CA GLY A 515 6.89 -0.66 -37.06
C GLY A 515 5.44 -0.87 -36.64
N VAL A 516 5.18 -1.13 -35.36
CA VAL A 516 3.83 -1.20 -34.79
C VAL A 516 3.44 0.20 -34.32
N LYS A 517 2.21 0.62 -34.61
CA LYS A 517 1.67 1.90 -34.11
C LYS A 517 1.05 1.68 -32.73
N PRO A 518 1.54 2.32 -31.66
CA PRO A 518 0.89 2.30 -30.36
C PRO A 518 -0.53 2.88 -30.41
N TRP A 519 -1.39 2.45 -29.49
CA TRP A 519 -2.79 2.87 -29.44
C TRP A 519 -2.99 4.36 -29.15
N THR A 520 -2.02 5.00 -28.48
CA THR A 520 -1.94 6.44 -28.28
C THR A 520 -0.50 6.93 -28.47
N ASP A 521 -0.34 8.22 -28.75
CA ASP A 521 0.95 8.83 -29.07
C ASP A 521 1.86 8.90 -27.83
N LEU A 522 3.16 8.62 -28.02
CA LEU A 522 4.20 8.80 -27.00
C LEU A 522 4.45 10.30 -26.75
N SER A 523 5.21 10.60 -25.70
CA SER A 523 5.84 11.92 -25.55
C SER A 523 6.92 12.12 -26.61
N GLU A 524 7.08 13.34 -27.13
CA GLU A 524 8.19 13.66 -28.03
C GLU A 524 9.57 13.50 -27.36
N TYR A 525 9.60 13.43 -26.02
CA TYR A 525 10.81 13.38 -25.20
C TYR A 525 11.26 11.98 -24.75
N TYR A 526 10.65 10.90 -25.26
CA TYR A 526 10.93 9.54 -24.78
C TYR A 526 12.41 9.11 -24.90
N MET A 527 13.19 9.73 -25.79
CA MET A 527 14.63 9.47 -25.93
C MET A 527 15.45 9.94 -24.71
N GLU A 528 14.96 10.95 -24.00
CA GLU A 528 15.60 11.54 -22.83
C GLU A 528 14.96 11.05 -21.53
N ASP A 529 13.66 10.80 -21.58
CA ASP A 529 12.83 10.49 -20.42
C ASP A 529 12.38 9.03 -20.51
N ASN A 530 13.26 8.12 -20.11
CA ASN A 530 12.95 6.70 -20.08
C ASN A 530 13.67 6.00 -18.94
N VAL A 531 13.22 4.79 -18.63
CA VAL A 531 13.79 3.98 -17.54
C VAL A 531 15.30 3.77 -17.73
N GLU A 532 15.75 3.41 -18.94
CA GLU A 532 17.19 3.22 -19.23
C GLU A 532 18.01 4.49 -18.92
N ALA A 533 17.55 5.66 -19.37
CA ALA A 533 18.19 6.94 -19.12
C ALA A 533 18.17 7.32 -17.63
N GLY A 534 17.07 7.02 -16.93
CA GLY A 534 16.94 7.22 -15.48
C GLY A 534 17.92 6.38 -14.66
N LYS A 535 18.26 5.18 -15.12
CA LYS A 535 19.20 4.27 -14.42
C LYS A 535 20.67 4.65 -14.56
N VAL A 536 21.03 5.59 -15.45
CA VAL A 536 22.43 5.97 -15.68
C VAL A 536 23.07 6.59 -14.43
N LEU A 537 24.18 6.03 -13.97
CA LEU A 537 24.94 6.53 -12.82
C LEU A 537 25.81 7.73 -13.23
N PHE A 538 25.47 8.92 -12.74
CA PHE A 538 26.35 10.09 -12.77
C PHE A 538 27.01 10.27 -11.39
N LYS A 539 28.23 10.81 -11.37
CA LYS A 539 29.00 10.96 -10.11
C LYS A 539 28.44 12.03 -9.18
N ASP A 540 27.89 13.11 -9.75
CA ASP A 540 27.73 14.38 -9.03
C ASP A 540 26.27 14.87 -8.92
N VAL A 541 25.31 14.27 -9.64
CA VAL A 541 23.87 14.62 -9.55
C VAL A 541 23.04 13.34 -9.74
N MET A 542 22.06 13.10 -8.85
CA MET A 542 21.14 11.96 -9.01
C MET A 542 20.10 12.26 -10.08
N THR A 543 19.76 11.25 -10.87
CA THR A 543 18.55 11.30 -11.70
C THR A 543 17.29 11.25 -10.83
N PRO A 544 16.12 11.71 -11.33
CA PRO A 544 14.86 11.52 -10.63
C PRO A 544 14.59 10.07 -10.23
N PHE A 545 14.93 9.12 -11.11
CA PHE A 545 14.79 7.70 -10.83
C PHE A 545 15.66 7.25 -9.64
N GLN A 546 16.93 7.66 -9.59
CA GLN A 546 17.82 7.32 -8.46
C GLN A 546 17.38 7.96 -7.15
N ALA A 547 16.87 9.19 -7.20
CA ALA A 547 16.30 9.84 -6.03
C ALA A 547 15.06 9.08 -5.54
N TYR A 548 14.14 8.72 -6.43
CA TYR A 548 12.97 7.89 -6.12
C TYR A 548 13.36 6.59 -5.41
N GLN A 549 14.37 5.88 -5.93
CA GLN A 549 14.89 4.65 -5.34
C GLN A 549 15.38 4.84 -3.89
N LYS A 550 16.25 5.82 -3.67
CA LYS A 550 16.84 6.08 -2.36
C LYS A 550 15.80 6.59 -1.35
N LEU A 551 14.88 7.45 -1.80
CA LEU A 551 13.81 7.99 -0.97
C LEU A 551 12.78 6.90 -0.61
N THR A 552 12.47 5.97 -1.53
CA THR A 552 11.62 4.81 -1.24
C THR A 552 12.26 3.90 -0.19
N LYS A 553 13.58 3.65 -0.27
CA LYS A 553 14.31 2.91 0.78
C LYS A 553 14.23 3.64 2.12
N LEU A 554 14.45 4.95 2.13
CA LEU A 554 14.40 5.76 3.35
C LEU A 554 13.01 5.81 3.98
N ARG A 555 11.96 5.78 3.16
CA ARG A 555 10.57 5.77 3.62
C ARG A 555 10.25 4.58 4.54
N HIS A 556 10.97 3.46 4.44
CA HIS A 556 10.75 2.29 5.29
C HIS A 556 11.22 2.47 6.75
N GLU A 557 11.95 3.53 7.08
CA GLU A 557 12.27 3.88 8.46
C GLU A 557 11.00 4.23 9.24
N GLU A 558 10.91 3.81 10.51
CA GLU A 558 9.69 3.90 11.32
C GLU A 558 9.11 5.32 11.42
N SER A 559 9.98 6.33 11.54
CA SER A 559 9.56 7.73 11.60
C SER A 559 8.86 8.20 10.31
N PHE A 560 9.25 7.71 9.14
CA PHE A 560 8.55 8.03 7.88
C PHE A 560 7.24 7.26 7.71
N GLN A 561 7.11 6.12 8.37
CA GLN A 561 5.94 5.24 8.29
C GLN A 561 4.79 5.76 9.15
N PHE A 562 5.06 6.16 10.39
CA PHE A 562 4.02 6.57 11.35
C PHE A 562 4.41 7.72 12.27
N GLY A 563 5.58 8.32 12.05
CA GLY A 563 6.02 9.47 12.84
C GLY A 563 5.19 10.72 12.53
N LYS A 564 4.95 11.52 13.56
CA LYS A 564 4.28 12.82 13.48
C LYS A 564 5.08 13.77 12.58
N THR A 565 4.38 14.67 11.90
CA THR A 565 4.99 15.68 11.04
C THR A 565 4.83 17.07 11.62
N LYS A 566 5.85 17.91 11.44
CA LYS A 566 5.79 19.35 11.67
C LYS A 566 6.44 20.06 10.49
N MET A 567 5.80 21.11 9.98
CA MET A 567 6.25 21.81 8.77
C MET A 567 6.55 23.29 9.00
N CYS A 568 7.64 23.76 8.42
CA CYS A 568 8.07 25.14 8.44
C CYS A 568 8.54 25.59 7.07
N THR A 569 8.68 26.90 6.87
CA THR A 569 9.29 27.46 5.67
C THR A 569 10.40 28.44 6.02
N VAL A 570 11.38 28.57 5.13
CA VAL A 570 12.34 29.69 5.12
C VAL A 570 12.02 30.54 3.90
N GLY A 571 11.36 31.67 4.16
CA GLY A 571 10.77 32.48 3.08
C GLY A 571 9.73 31.69 2.27
N SER A 572 9.72 31.92 0.96
CA SER A 572 8.92 31.17 -0.03
C SER A 572 9.61 29.92 -0.55
N ASP A 573 10.93 29.82 -0.39
CA ASP A 573 11.73 28.93 -1.23
C ASP A 573 11.97 27.56 -0.58
N VAL A 574 12.21 27.51 0.73
CA VAL A 574 12.55 26.25 1.41
C VAL A 574 11.38 25.77 2.25
N LEU A 575 10.92 24.54 2.00
CA LEU A 575 10.07 23.79 2.91
C LEU A 575 10.95 22.91 3.78
N MET A 576 10.74 22.95 5.10
CA MET A 576 11.36 22.04 6.04
C MET A 576 10.27 21.26 6.75
N PHE A 577 10.43 19.95 6.86
CA PHE A 577 9.50 19.17 7.65
C PHE A 577 10.21 18.05 8.40
N SER A 578 9.66 17.73 9.56
CA SER A 578 10.19 16.69 10.40
C SER A 578 9.32 15.44 10.41
N ARG A 579 9.91 14.29 10.70
CA ARG A 579 9.21 13.03 10.92
C ARG A 579 9.72 12.40 12.21
N HIS A 580 8.84 12.33 13.21
CA HIS A 580 9.20 11.88 14.56
C HIS A 580 8.31 10.74 15.06
N ALA A 581 8.91 9.57 15.30
CA ALA A 581 8.35 8.53 16.13
C ALA A 581 9.20 8.36 17.40
N SER A 582 8.54 8.32 18.57
CA SER A 582 9.23 8.22 19.86
C SER A 582 10.12 6.96 19.92
N ARG A 583 11.37 7.13 20.35
CA ARG A 583 12.41 6.08 20.44
C ARG A 583 12.86 5.48 19.10
N PHE A 584 12.57 6.16 18.00
CA PHE A 584 13.13 5.88 16.68
C PHE A 584 13.98 7.05 16.20
N PRO A 585 14.89 6.86 15.24
CA PRO A 585 15.62 7.97 14.62
C PRO A 585 14.65 9.03 14.12
N TYR A 586 14.95 10.28 14.42
CA TYR A 586 14.16 11.43 14.01
C TYR A 586 14.76 12.02 12.73
N PHE A 587 13.93 12.49 11.81
CA PHE A 587 14.40 13.03 10.52
C PHE A 587 13.90 14.45 10.28
N ILE A 588 14.75 15.27 9.66
CA ILE A 588 14.36 16.55 9.07
C ILE A 588 14.68 16.52 7.59
N THR A 589 13.68 16.81 6.76
CA THR A 589 13.85 16.99 5.33
C THR A 589 13.82 18.48 5.02
N LEU A 590 14.85 18.97 4.34
CA LEU A 590 14.91 20.33 3.79
C LEU A 590 14.78 20.23 2.27
N VAL A 591 13.80 20.95 1.73
CA VAL A 591 13.48 20.95 0.30
C VAL A 591 13.53 22.39 -0.18
N ASN A 592 14.58 22.75 -0.91
CA ASN A 592 14.62 24.03 -1.61
C ASN A 592 13.82 23.90 -2.90
N MET A 593 12.68 24.58 -2.99
CA MET A 593 11.81 24.62 -4.17
C MET A 593 12.09 25.86 -5.04
N GLY A 594 12.98 26.76 -4.59
CA GLY A 594 13.33 27.99 -5.26
C GLY A 594 14.40 27.82 -6.34
N ASP A 595 14.54 28.86 -7.16
CA ASP A 595 15.52 28.96 -8.24
C ASP A 595 16.86 29.58 -7.80
N LYS A 596 17.08 29.69 -6.48
CA LYS A 596 18.26 30.28 -5.86
C LYS A 596 18.78 29.40 -4.75
N ASP A 597 20.07 29.52 -4.50
CA ASP A 597 20.71 28.88 -3.35
C ASP A 597 20.25 29.57 -2.06
N VAL A 598 19.96 28.78 -1.03
CA VAL A 598 19.50 29.25 0.26
C VAL A 598 20.38 28.64 1.35
N THR A 599 20.76 29.44 2.34
CA THR A 599 21.42 28.94 3.54
C THR A 599 20.44 28.99 4.69
N VAL A 600 20.05 27.82 5.18
CA VAL A 600 19.18 27.65 6.35
C VAL A 600 20.03 27.83 7.60
N SER A 601 19.72 28.87 8.37
CA SER A 601 20.45 29.18 9.60
C SER A 601 19.94 28.35 10.78
N PRO A 602 20.74 28.23 11.87
CA PRO A 602 20.27 27.57 13.09
C PRO A 602 19.00 28.22 13.67
N SER A 603 18.81 29.53 13.46
CA SER A 603 17.58 30.22 13.87
C SER A 603 16.34 29.80 13.08
N ASP A 604 16.50 29.44 11.81
CA ASP A 604 15.38 29.01 10.96
C ASP A 604 14.87 27.62 11.36
N LEU A 605 15.78 26.77 11.85
CA LEU A 605 15.47 25.41 12.31
C LEU A 605 14.71 25.37 13.64
N LYS A 606 14.67 26.46 14.43
CA LYS A 606 14.02 26.52 15.75
C LYS A 606 12.53 26.22 15.76
N CYS A 607 11.87 26.33 14.60
CA CYS A 607 10.47 25.97 14.48
C CYS A 607 10.26 24.43 14.54
N LEU A 608 11.30 23.65 14.24
CA LEU A 608 11.38 22.20 14.40
C LEU A 608 12.15 21.88 15.69
N GLU A 609 11.90 20.70 16.25
CA GLU A 609 12.73 20.17 17.33
C GLU A 609 14.01 19.63 16.70
N THR A 610 15.18 20.07 17.16
CA THR A 610 16.49 19.67 16.62
C THR A 610 17.44 19.26 17.75
N LYS A 611 18.40 18.39 17.43
CA LYS A 611 19.58 18.10 18.27
C LYS A 611 20.83 18.67 17.58
N ASP A 612 21.92 18.81 18.33
CA ASP A 612 23.14 19.47 17.84
C ASP A 612 23.86 18.65 16.77
N GLU A 613 23.97 17.33 17.00
CA GLU A 613 24.63 16.40 16.08
C GLU A 613 23.60 15.70 15.17
N THR A 614 23.89 15.70 13.86
CA THR A 614 23.08 15.01 12.85
C THR A 614 23.94 14.36 11.77
N ILE A 615 23.37 13.41 11.03
CA ILE A 615 24.00 12.76 9.89
C ILE A 615 23.22 13.09 8.63
N VAL A 616 23.91 13.42 7.54
CA VAL A 616 23.26 13.57 6.22
C VAL A 616 22.90 12.19 5.70
N ARG A 617 21.62 11.85 5.71
CA ARG A 617 21.12 10.54 5.28
C ARG A 617 20.81 10.48 3.79
N PHE A 618 20.39 11.59 3.21
CA PHE A 618 20.15 11.75 1.78
C PHE A 618 20.50 13.17 1.35
N HIS A 619 21.05 13.32 0.16
CA HIS A 619 21.27 14.61 -0.49
C HIS A 619 21.12 14.43 -2.00
N ALA A 620 20.26 15.20 -2.66
CA ALA A 620 19.97 15.03 -4.10
C ALA A 620 21.21 15.20 -5.00
N GLN A 621 22.14 16.08 -4.62
CA GLN A 621 23.44 16.25 -5.29
C GLN A 621 24.48 15.18 -4.88
N ASN A 622 24.09 14.18 -4.10
CA ASN A 622 24.95 13.10 -3.61
C ASN A 622 26.20 13.59 -2.83
N LYS A 623 26.14 14.79 -2.24
CA LYS A 623 27.23 15.39 -1.45
C LYS A 623 27.10 14.99 0.02
N ASN A 624 28.23 14.75 0.67
CA ASN A 624 28.36 14.60 2.12
C ASN A 624 27.45 13.53 2.77
N VAL A 625 26.93 12.56 2.00
CA VAL A 625 26.06 11.51 2.54
C VAL A 625 26.85 10.63 3.51
N GLY A 626 26.38 10.53 4.75
CA GLY A 626 27.06 9.85 5.86
C GLY A 626 27.95 10.74 6.70
N ASP A 627 28.17 12.00 6.32
CA ASP A 627 28.93 12.95 7.12
C ASP A 627 28.10 13.43 8.31
N MET A 628 28.80 13.65 9.45
CA MET A 628 28.22 14.32 10.61
C MET A 628 28.24 15.83 10.39
N VAL A 629 27.13 16.48 10.73
CA VAL A 629 26.95 17.94 10.66
C VAL A 629 26.59 18.44 12.05
N ASP A 630 27.28 19.49 12.48
CA ASP A 630 26.94 20.27 13.68
C ASP A 630 26.08 21.47 13.24
N LEU A 631 24.82 21.48 13.67
CA LEU A 631 23.85 22.50 13.29
C LEU A 631 23.93 23.78 14.12
N GLU A 632 24.66 23.83 15.24
CA GLU A 632 24.82 25.07 16.02
C GLU A 632 25.88 25.99 15.39
N ASP A 633 26.95 25.40 14.86
CA ASP A 633 28.09 26.14 14.31
C ASP A 633 27.96 26.47 12.81
N PHE A 634 27.16 25.71 12.06
CA PHE A 634 27.04 25.84 10.61
C PHE A 634 25.59 25.83 10.11
N GLY A 635 25.27 26.76 9.20
CA GLY A 635 24.01 26.72 8.44
C GLY A 635 24.06 25.64 7.36
N VAL A 636 22.90 25.10 6.99
CA VAL A 636 22.77 24.12 5.91
C VAL A 636 22.61 24.87 4.58
N HIS A 637 23.56 24.69 3.68
CA HIS A 637 23.50 25.27 2.34
C HIS A 637 22.74 24.34 1.39
N LEU A 638 21.68 24.86 0.77
CA LEU A 638 20.87 24.18 -0.23
C LEU A 638 21.04 24.89 -1.56
N GLU A 639 21.45 24.14 -2.59
CA GLU A 639 21.44 24.66 -3.96
C GLU A 639 19.99 24.82 -4.45
N GLN A 640 19.77 25.54 -5.55
CA GLN A 640 18.47 25.58 -6.21
C GLN A 640 17.88 24.17 -6.42
N TYR A 641 16.60 23.97 -6.12
CA TYR A 641 15.91 22.68 -6.28
C TYR A 641 16.55 21.48 -5.54
N ASP A 642 17.32 21.73 -4.48
CA ASP A 642 18.04 20.71 -3.73
C ASP A 642 17.19 20.10 -2.59
N VAL A 643 17.55 18.88 -2.20
CA VAL A 643 16.91 18.12 -1.12
C VAL A 643 17.98 17.53 -0.23
N ILE A 644 17.88 17.77 1.07
CA ILE A 644 18.71 17.15 2.10
C ILE A 644 17.80 16.50 3.14
N VAL A 645 18.11 15.27 3.55
CA VAL A 645 17.51 14.61 4.71
C VAL A 645 18.56 14.42 5.78
N LEU A 646 18.29 14.99 6.94
CA LEU A 646 19.10 14.91 8.14
C LEU A 646 18.50 13.88 9.09
N GLU A 647 19.35 13.01 9.63
CA GLU A 647 18.99 11.99 10.61
C GLU A 647 19.56 12.36 11.97
N PHE A 648 18.74 12.27 13.00
CA PHE A 648 19.09 12.52 14.39
C PHE A 648 18.90 11.23 15.19
N ALA A 649 19.74 11.05 16.21
CA ALA A 649 19.62 9.93 17.12
C ALA A 649 18.23 9.89 17.77
N ALA A 650 17.74 8.69 18.05
CA ALA A 650 16.48 8.48 18.76
C ALA A 650 16.47 9.17 20.13
N ASP A 651 15.30 9.55 20.62
CA ASP A 651 15.11 9.96 22.01
C ASP A 651 15.24 8.76 22.96
N ASP A 652 15.79 8.99 24.16
CA ASP A 652 15.99 7.99 25.21
C ASP A 652 14.69 7.41 25.81
#